data_AF-A0A498GH62-F1
#
_entry.id   AF-A0A498GH62-F1
#
_cell.length_a   1.000
_cell.length_b   1.000
_cell.length_c   1.000
_cell.angle_alpha   90.00
_cell.angle_beta   90.00
_cell.angle_gamma   90.00
#
_symmetry.space_group_name_H-M   'P 1'
#
loop_
_entity.id
_entity.type
_entity.pdbx_description
1 polymer ?
#
loop_
_entity_poly.entity_id
_entity_poly.type
_entity_poly.pdbx_seq_one_letter_code
_entity_poly.pdbx_strand_id
1 'polypeptide(L)'
;MDTEALDDVGDETIESTIPRRPVASLRDIEVLYGALYTLGRGLTGPYGAYLTPDAAADQIGSESLVVVRVDLRNDKATLGDPPVKLEMFPEDLVSRVAHSKFSAANGDDYSITHQSGQTNGPEKQGDHAVERLTSWPNQEAIEGVASDHEDGWIIEKLAELGADDESEKRIRDEVESLLSEEDQLLHTVAIAFDNSGVSTTAKFQSNETWHYPGEIEVFQEAMAARKTGKFRANTQGADDASGDGTCFVFDTDETVYGVVGDPMKHYLSKQMEKFPALDADRSWQTQGLGRDAAIRAQNADTFLDACATSAPGTSAFYLPYPTGKIDANSARVLYELLSEQVNSDDEYSPVGSKYRRLKATDKLDAIRFSLVIVNKYQKDRWRVLAATPTASTHIIEDITQQHLAVLDSRWVTEDKIFSKREKFSLLSIEEAESLSNAVSSVAYLGETCLGDDADDPSSDDFRFRGTATIASGKQLRVEELLEEYVAKLVNKFDPDDQYPFPMATLAQQYVQLNALRACNLLTADDEQLVTQPQHMSNQTSQATADNRQEQFEQFIEDHPALSDKTRQGVFALGALVGRISRYQSDDGRGTTAVSQYPIGNLTKHNIRRIATEVVESNVIYSEEEGYKQTMYGELMQAVADGLESTDQDELTLSTEDLRFHYAMGIAYGKNDSSTSDYSNE
;
A
#
# COMPACT_ATOMS: atom_id res chain seq x y z
N MET A 1 0.45 18.88 7.84
CA MET A 1 0.16 18.40 9.21
C MET A 1 1.32 18.77 10.11
N ASP A 2 1.07 19.32 11.30
CA ASP A 2 2.15 19.67 12.24
C ASP A 2 2.78 18.40 12.84
N THR A 3 4.10 18.25 12.72
CA THR A 3 4.85 17.07 13.19
C THR A 3 5.05 17.05 14.70
N GLU A 4 4.97 18.22 15.36
CA GLU A 4 5.19 18.38 16.80
C GLU A 4 3.88 18.44 17.59
N ALA A 5 2.73 18.23 16.94
CA ALA A 5 1.40 18.42 17.54
C ALA A 5 1.11 17.59 18.81
N LEU A 6 1.84 16.48 19.03
CA LEU A 6 1.68 15.64 20.23
C LEU A 6 2.69 15.97 21.36
N ASP A 7 3.63 16.89 21.15
CA ASP A 7 4.66 17.21 22.15
C ASP A 7 4.06 17.85 23.41
N ASP A 8 3.04 18.68 23.23
CA ASP A 8 2.33 19.35 24.33
C ASP A 8 1.13 18.54 24.88
N VAL A 9 0.84 17.37 24.30
CA VAL A 9 -0.25 16.50 24.77
C VAL A 9 0.26 15.63 25.92
N GLY A 10 -0.39 15.71 27.08
CA GLY A 10 0.00 14.93 28.27
C GLY A 10 -0.08 13.41 28.05
N ASP A 11 0.86 12.66 28.64
CA ASP A 11 0.98 11.21 28.46
C ASP A 11 -0.31 10.45 28.79
N GLU A 12 -1.01 10.82 29.87
CA GLU A 12 -2.28 10.20 30.27
C GLU A 12 -3.37 10.37 29.19
N THR A 13 -3.42 11.54 28.54
CA THR A 13 -4.35 11.80 27.44
C THR A 13 -4.03 10.92 26.24
N ILE A 14 -2.75 10.78 25.88
CA ILE A 14 -2.34 9.91 24.77
C ILE A 14 -2.68 8.45 25.08
N GLU A 15 -2.26 7.95 26.25
CA GLU A 15 -2.43 6.55 26.66
C GLU A 15 -3.90 6.14 26.87
N SER A 16 -4.77 7.08 27.22
CA SER A 16 -6.22 6.83 27.28
C SER A 16 -6.89 6.71 25.90
N THR A 17 -6.24 7.20 24.84
CA THR A 17 -6.81 7.27 23.48
C THR A 17 -6.27 6.17 22.56
N ILE A 18 -5.04 5.70 22.76
CA ILE A 18 -4.41 4.65 21.94
C ILE A 18 -4.78 3.23 22.42
N PRO A 19 -4.65 2.20 21.55
CA PRO A 19 -4.82 0.80 21.98
C PRO A 19 -3.88 0.42 23.12
N ARG A 20 -4.39 -0.32 24.11
CA ARG A 20 -3.64 -0.70 25.32
C ARG A 20 -2.76 -1.95 25.15
N ARG A 21 -2.94 -2.66 24.05
CA ARG A 21 -2.24 -3.90 23.71
C ARG A 21 -1.23 -3.68 22.58
N PRO A 22 -0.20 -4.54 22.45
CA PRO A 22 0.62 -4.57 21.25
C PRO A 22 -0.22 -4.78 20.00
N VAL A 23 0.20 -4.17 18.89
CA VAL A 23 -0.45 -4.34 17.59
C VAL A 23 -0.41 -5.81 17.19
N ALA A 24 -1.59 -6.38 16.94
CA ALA A 24 -1.77 -7.77 16.54
C ALA A 24 -2.62 -7.93 15.27
N SER A 25 -3.32 -6.88 14.83
CA SER A 25 -4.12 -6.88 13.60
C SER A 25 -4.13 -5.52 12.89
N LEU A 26 -4.67 -5.50 11.67
CA LEU A 26 -4.91 -4.26 10.94
C LEU A 26 -5.89 -3.33 11.68
N ARG A 27 -6.89 -3.86 12.41
CA ARG A 27 -7.79 -3.04 13.22
C ARG A 27 -7.06 -2.29 14.34
N ASP A 28 -6.02 -2.89 14.94
CA ASP A 28 -5.21 -2.17 15.93
C ASP A 28 -4.50 -0.98 15.29
N ILE A 29 -3.97 -1.14 14.07
CA ILE A 29 -3.30 -0.07 13.31
C ILE A 29 -4.29 1.03 12.93
N GLU A 30 -5.46 0.68 12.39
CA GLU A 30 -6.50 1.64 12.03
C GLU A 30 -6.94 2.47 13.23
N VAL A 31 -7.25 1.83 14.36
CA VAL A 31 -7.64 2.54 15.58
C VAL A 31 -6.51 3.41 16.13
N LEU A 32 -5.27 2.92 16.11
CA LEU A 32 -4.11 3.70 16.50
C LEU A 32 -3.92 4.93 15.61
N TYR A 33 -3.99 4.77 14.30
CA TYR A 33 -3.83 5.86 13.34
C TYR A 33 -4.92 6.91 13.50
N GLY A 34 -6.18 6.49 13.64
CA GLY A 34 -7.28 7.42 13.90
C GLY A 34 -7.17 8.14 15.23
N ALA A 35 -6.69 7.47 16.28
CA ALA A 35 -6.39 8.10 17.57
C ALA A 35 -5.31 9.18 17.40
N LEU A 36 -4.20 8.85 16.74
CA LEU A 36 -3.11 9.79 16.46
C LEU A 36 -3.55 10.95 15.57
N TYR A 37 -4.38 10.69 14.56
CA TYR A 37 -4.94 11.72 13.69
C TYR A 37 -5.76 12.71 14.50
N THR A 38 -6.62 12.18 15.37
CA THR A 38 -7.50 12.97 16.23
C THR A 38 -6.68 13.85 17.19
N LEU A 39 -5.69 13.26 17.89
CA LEU A 39 -4.80 13.97 18.81
C LEU A 39 -3.97 15.04 18.08
N GLY A 40 -3.43 14.73 16.90
CA GLY A 40 -2.66 15.67 16.09
C GLY A 40 -3.46 16.87 15.55
N ARG A 41 -4.79 16.82 15.63
CA ARG A 41 -5.68 17.95 15.35
C ARG A 41 -6.06 18.74 16.61
N GLY A 42 -5.45 18.43 17.76
CA GLY A 42 -5.78 19.04 19.04
C GLY A 42 -7.16 18.61 19.58
N LEU A 43 -7.76 17.57 19.00
CA LEU A 43 -9.07 17.05 19.42
C LEU A 43 -8.86 16.06 20.56
N THR A 44 -9.45 16.38 21.71
CA THR A 44 -9.30 15.61 22.96
C THR A 44 -10.65 15.39 23.63
N GLY A 45 -10.67 14.57 24.68
CA GLY A 45 -11.88 14.23 25.40
C GLY A 45 -12.74 13.17 24.69
N PRO A 46 -13.89 12.79 25.29
CA PRO A 46 -14.72 11.68 24.81
C PRO A 46 -15.26 11.88 23.40
N TYR A 47 -15.49 13.14 23.00
CA TYR A 47 -16.12 13.47 21.71
C TYR A 47 -15.15 13.93 20.63
N GLY A 48 -13.85 14.09 20.94
CA GLY A 48 -12.86 14.64 20.00
C GLY A 48 -12.80 13.90 18.66
N ALA A 49 -12.83 12.56 18.68
CA ALA A 49 -12.76 11.72 17.47
C ALA A 49 -13.99 11.83 16.57
N TYR A 50 -15.11 12.38 17.06
CA TYR A 50 -16.34 12.51 16.31
C TYR A 50 -16.35 13.76 15.44
N LEU A 51 -15.56 14.77 15.79
CA LEU A 51 -15.48 16.06 15.12
C LEU A 51 -14.70 15.97 13.81
N THR A 52 -14.99 16.88 12.88
CA THR A 52 -14.32 16.99 11.58
C THR A 52 -13.95 18.45 11.30
N PRO A 53 -13.07 19.07 12.09
CA PRO A 53 -12.77 20.50 11.98
C PRO A 53 -12.24 20.90 10.59
N ASP A 54 -11.47 20.02 9.94
CA ASP A 54 -10.91 20.25 8.61
C ASP A 54 -11.97 20.44 7.52
N ALA A 55 -13.17 19.89 7.73
CA ALA A 55 -14.27 20.02 6.79
C ALA A 55 -14.75 21.46 6.61
N ALA A 56 -14.51 22.30 7.63
CA ALA A 56 -14.91 23.70 7.67
C ALA A 56 -13.71 24.64 7.56
N ALA A 57 -12.53 24.16 7.14
CA ALA A 57 -11.31 24.96 7.10
C ALA A 57 -11.43 26.19 6.19
N ASP A 58 -12.14 26.07 5.07
CA ASP A 58 -12.36 27.17 4.11
C ASP A 58 -13.25 28.29 4.68
N GLN A 59 -14.02 28.01 5.73
CA GLN A 59 -14.89 28.97 6.41
C GLN A 59 -14.16 29.74 7.53
N ILE A 60 -12.97 29.29 7.94
CA ILE A 60 -12.25 29.93 9.05
C ILE A 60 -11.81 31.34 8.65
N GLY A 61 -12.14 32.33 9.50
CA GLY A 61 -11.79 33.73 9.30
C GLY A 61 -12.73 34.50 8.37
N SER A 62 -13.87 33.91 7.96
CA SER A 62 -14.94 34.59 7.22
C SER A 62 -16.22 34.70 8.03
N GLU A 63 -17.12 35.60 7.61
CA GLU A 63 -18.46 35.79 8.18
C GLU A 63 -19.40 34.70 7.62
N SER A 64 -19.19 33.47 8.07
CA SER A 64 -19.77 32.26 7.46
C SER A 64 -20.60 31.40 8.42
N LEU A 65 -20.80 31.84 9.67
CA LEU A 65 -21.55 31.11 10.68
C LEU A 65 -22.93 31.72 10.92
N VAL A 66 -23.98 31.04 10.46
CA VAL A 66 -25.38 31.35 10.76
C VAL A 66 -25.78 30.68 12.07
N VAL A 67 -26.14 31.48 13.08
CA VAL A 67 -26.46 31.03 14.43
C VAL A 67 -27.93 31.32 14.74
N VAL A 68 -28.72 30.25 14.90
CA VAL A 68 -30.10 30.34 15.41
C VAL A 68 -30.05 30.40 16.93
N ARG A 69 -30.58 31.47 17.52
CA ARG A 69 -30.53 31.67 18.98
C ARG A 69 -31.80 31.20 19.63
N VAL A 70 -31.69 30.25 20.56
CA VAL A 70 -32.81 29.65 21.29
C VAL A 70 -32.68 29.86 22.79
N ASP A 71 -33.67 30.51 23.39
CA ASP A 71 -33.78 30.74 24.82
C ASP A 71 -34.64 29.66 25.47
N LEU A 72 -34.03 28.88 26.36
CA LEU A 72 -34.64 27.75 27.08
C LEU A 72 -34.88 28.03 28.57
N ARG A 73 -34.59 29.25 29.06
CA ARG A 73 -34.70 29.60 30.49
C ARG A 73 -36.15 29.61 31.01
N ASN A 74 -37.12 29.69 30.11
CA ASN A 74 -38.54 29.64 30.43
C ASN A 74 -39.12 28.23 30.20
N ASP A 75 -40.33 27.98 30.72
CA ASP A 75 -41.04 26.71 30.51
C ASP A 75 -41.14 26.34 29.02
N LYS A 76 -41.41 27.32 28.16
CA LYS A 76 -41.42 27.18 26.70
C LYS A 76 -40.16 27.75 26.07
N ALA A 77 -39.60 27.02 25.10
CA ALA A 77 -38.53 27.52 24.26
C ALA A 77 -39.00 28.69 23.38
N THR A 78 -38.15 29.69 23.20
CA THR A 78 -38.42 30.85 22.35
C THR A 78 -37.17 31.26 21.58
N LEU A 79 -37.34 31.92 20.43
CA LEU A 79 -36.22 32.53 19.72
C LEU A 79 -35.63 33.70 20.51
N GLY A 80 -34.31 33.87 20.41
CA GLY A 80 -33.59 35.03 20.94
C GLY A 80 -33.94 36.32 20.18
N ASP A 81 -33.38 37.43 20.66
CA ASP A 81 -33.52 38.75 20.02
C ASP A 81 -32.14 39.34 19.67
N PRO A 82 -31.83 39.58 18.37
CA PRO A 82 -32.46 38.99 17.18
C PRO A 82 -32.50 37.44 17.13
N PRO A 83 -33.41 36.82 16.35
CA PRO A 83 -33.58 35.37 16.31
C PRO A 83 -32.39 34.63 15.66
N VAL A 84 -31.76 35.26 14.67
CA VAL A 84 -30.60 34.72 13.95
C VAL A 84 -29.48 35.75 13.98
N LYS A 85 -28.23 35.26 13.96
CA LYS A 85 -27.05 36.08 13.71
C LYS A 85 -26.20 35.46 12.61
N LEU A 86 -25.58 36.31 11.82
CA LEU A 86 -24.43 35.95 11.01
C LEU A 86 -23.18 36.38 11.78
N GLU A 87 -22.26 35.45 11.99
CA GLU A 87 -21.07 35.65 12.82
C GLU A 87 -19.80 35.26 12.04
N MET A 88 -18.69 35.91 12.39
CA MET A 88 -17.36 35.47 12.01
C MET A 88 -17.10 34.09 12.58
N PHE A 89 -16.44 33.22 11.80
CA PHE A 89 -16.03 31.89 12.24
C PHE A 89 -14.51 31.82 12.49
N PRO A 90 -14.01 32.30 13.64
CA PRO A 90 -12.60 32.18 14.00
C PRO A 90 -12.24 30.76 14.45
N GLU A 91 -10.94 30.50 14.52
CA GLU A 91 -10.36 29.20 14.87
C GLU A 91 -10.79 28.70 16.26
N ASP A 92 -11.01 29.59 17.23
CA ASP A 92 -11.44 29.24 18.58
C ASP A 92 -12.90 28.77 18.64
N LEU A 93 -13.75 29.18 17.68
CA LEU A 93 -15.13 28.68 17.58
C LEU A 93 -15.22 27.28 16.98
N VAL A 94 -14.20 26.81 16.25
CA VAL A 94 -14.24 25.49 15.56
C VAL A 94 -14.61 24.36 16.52
N SER A 95 -13.97 24.34 17.70
CA SER A 95 -14.28 23.32 18.71
C SER A 95 -15.59 23.56 19.48
N ARG A 96 -16.07 24.81 19.55
CA ARG A 96 -17.30 25.18 20.26
C ARG A 96 -18.56 24.91 19.45
N VAL A 97 -18.52 25.05 18.12
CA VAL A 97 -19.66 24.69 17.26
C VAL A 97 -19.79 23.18 17.06
N ALA A 98 -18.73 22.41 17.37
CA ALA A 98 -18.71 20.96 17.29
C ALA A 98 -19.16 20.38 15.94
N HIS A 99 -18.55 20.86 14.86
CA HIS A 99 -18.86 20.37 13.52
C HIS A 99 -18.39 18.93 13.31
N SER A 100 -19.32 18.08 12.87
CA SER A 100 -19.10 16.69 12.45
C SER A 100 -19.83 16.45 11.13
N LYS A 101 -19.09 16.54 10.04
CA LYS A 101 -19.58 16.51 8.68
C LYS A 101 -20.08 15.13 8.28
N PHE A 102 -21.16 15.13 7.52
CA PHE A 102 -21.61 14.03 6.71
C PHE A 102 -21.61 14.45 5.23
N SER A 103 -21.69 13.48 4.31
CA SER A 103 -21.82 13.83 2.89
C SER A 103 -23.15 14.54 2.67
N ALA A 104 -23.13 15.84 2.32
CA ALA A 104 -24.32 16.68 2.12
C ALA A 104 -25.36 16.10 1.14
N ALA A 105 -24.92 15.25 0.19
CA ALA A 105 -25.82 14.52 -0.70
C ALA A 105 -26.73 13.49 0.00
N ASN A 106 -26.48 13.19 1.28
CA ASN A 106 -27.17 12.17 2.08
C ASN A 106 -27.92 12.76 3.30
N GLY A 107 -28.14 14.09 3.31
CA GLY A 107 -28.90 14.80 4.35
C GLY A 107 -28.04 15.64 5.28
N ASP A 108 -28.54 15.87 6.49
CA ASP A 108 -27.88 16.62 7.56
C ASP A 108 -26.50 16.06 7.95
N ASP A 109 -25.65 16.94 8.47
CA ASP A 109 -24.40 16.56 9.15
C ASP A 109 -24.68 15.75 10.42
N TYR A 110 -23.66 15.05 10.96
CA TYR A 110 -23.84 14.25 12.18
C TYR A 110 -24.12 15.15 13.39
N SER A 111 -23.42 16.27 13.48
CA SER A 111 -23.68 17.31 14.48
C SER A 111 -24.85 18.18 14.10
N ILE A 112 -25.40 18.91 15.07
CA ILE A 112 -26.38 19.98 14.78
C ILE A 112 -25.72 21.12 13.99
N THR A 113 -24.40 21.28 14.03
CA THR A 113 -23.73 22.20 13.11
C THR A 113 -23.65 21.58 11.71
N HIS A 114 -24.09 22.30 10.69
CA HIS A 114 -24.17 21.80 9.32
C HIS A 114 -23.49 22.73 8.31
N GLN A 115 -22.71 22.16 7.40
CA GLN A 115 -22.14 22.87 6.27
C GLN A 115 -23.04 22.74 5.05
N SER A 116 -23.50 23.88 4.52
CA SER A 116 -24.35 23.93 3.34
C SER A 116 -23.55 23.74 2.03
N GLY A 117 -24.25 23.73 0.89
CA GLY A 117 -23.63 23.63 -0.44
C GLY A 117 -23.14 24.99 -0.95
N GLN A 118 -22.11 24.98 -1.80
CA GLN A 118 -21.45 26.20 -2.31
C GLN A 118 -22.33 27.14 -3.15
N THR A 119 -23.44 26.65 -3.69
CA THR A 119 -24.35 27.41 -4.57
C THR A 119 -25.71 27.62 -3.92
N ASN A 120 -25.77 27.63 -2.59
CA ASN A 120 -27.02 27.81 -1.87
C ASN A 120 -27.31 29.31 -1.70
N GLY A 121 -28.41 29.77 -2.29
CA GLY A 121 -28.91 31.14 -2.09
C GLY A 121 -29.62 31.33 -0.75
N PRO A 122 -29.95 32.58 -0.37
CA PRO A 122 -30.48 32.95 0.95
C PRO A 122 -31.68 32.12 1.44
N GLU A 123 -32.66 31.86 0.56
CA GLU A 123 -33.85 31.03 0.88
C GLU A 123 -33.43 29.63 1.39
N LYS A 124 -32.50 28.99 0.67
CA LYS A 124 -32.02 27.66 1.01
C LYS A 124 -31.13 27.64 2.26
N GLN A 125 -30.41 28.73 2.54
CA GLN A 125 -29.72 28.89 3.82
C GLN A 125 -30.73 29.04 4.98
N GLY A 126 -31.85 29.72 4.73
CA GLY A 126 -32.98 29.79 5.66
C GLY A 126 -33.53 28.41 5.99
N ASP A 127 -33.73 27.56 4.99
CA ASP A 127 -34.14 26.16 5.19
C ASP A 127 -33.13 25.41 6.06
N HIS A 128 -31.83 25.51 5.76
CA HIS A 128 -30.79 24.88 6.57
C HIS A 128 -30.75 25.40 8.01
N ALA A 129 -31.03 26.69 8.26
CA ALA A 129 -31.14 27.21 9.62
C ALA A 129 -32.32 26.58 10.38
N VAL A 130 -33.48 26.43 9.72
CA VAL A 130 -34.68 25.81 10.30
C VAL A 130 -34.50 24.31 10.53
N GLU A 131 -33.81 23.61 9.63
CA GLU A 131 -33.55 22.16 9.73
C GLU A 131 -32.82 21.76 11.03
N ARG A 132 -32.17 22.71 11.72
CA ARG A 132 -31.56 22.48 13.04
C ARG A 132 -32.59 22.30 14.15
N LEU A 133 -33.81 22.77 13.93
CA LEU A 133 -34.95 22.63 14.85
C LEU A 133 -35.97 21.59 14.34
N THR A 134 -35.99 21.30 13.04
CA THR A 134 -37.01 20.42 12.43
C THR A 134 -36.48 19.07 11.93
N SER A 135 -35.32 19.01 11.28
CA SER A 135 -34.81 17.76 10.70
C SER A 135 -33.87 17.04 11.66
N TRP A 136 -32.87 17.77 12.17
CA TRP A 136 -31.83 17.20 13.01
C TRP A 136 -32.36 16.58 14.32
N PRO A 137 -33.20 17.25 15.14
CA PRO A 137 -33.63 16.69 16.42
C PRO A 137 -34.61 15.51 16.28
N ASN A 138 -35.26 15.37 15.13
CA ASN A 138 -36.27 14.32 14.84
C ASN A 138 -35.69 13.09 14.12
N GLN A 139 -34.37 12.88 14.21
CA GLN A 139 -33.76 11.66 13.70
C GLN A 139 -33.74 10.58 14.77
N GLU A 140 -34.03 9.33 14.39
CA GLU A 140 -34.19 8.18 15.30
C GLU A 140 -33.06 8.06 16.34
N ALA A 141 -31.79 8.18 15.92
CA ALA A 141 -30.65 8.10 16.84
C ALA A 141 -30.58 9.27 17.84
N ILE A 142 -31.09 10.44 17.44
CA ILE A 142 -31.11 11.65 18.27
C ILE A 142 -32.32 11.63 19.22
N GLU A 143 -33.48 11.18 18.75
CA GLU A 143 -34.67 10.94 19.58
C GLU A 143 -34.38 9.92 20.71
N GLY A 144 -33.60 8.87 20.40
CA GLY A 144 -33.11 7.93 21.41
C GLY A 144 -32.29 8.62 22.51
N VAL A 145 -31.33 9.47 22.12
CA VAL A 145 -30.54 10.25 23.10
C VAL A 145 -31.41 11.23 23.88
N ALA A 146 -32.36 11.90 23.23
CA ALA A 146 -33.29 12.81 23.90
C ALA A 146 -34.15 12.09 24.96
N SER A 147 -34.48 10.81 24.74
CA SER A 147 -35.26 10.02 25.69
C SER A 147 -34.43 9.48 26.86
N ASP A 148 -33.15 9.18 26.62
CA ASP A 148 -32.30 8.47 27.58
C ASP A 148 -31.35 9.38 28.39
N HIS A 149 -30.94 10.52 27.84
CA HIS A 149 -30.00 11.45 28.47
C HIS A 149 -30.70 12.40 29.44
N GLU A 150 -30.06 12.73 30.57
CA GLU A 150 -30.66 13.61 31.60
C GLU A 150 -31.03 15.01 31.08
N ASP A 151 -30.21 15.55 30.18
CA ASP A 151 -30.45 16.81 29.45
C ASP A 151 -31.17 16.67 28.11
N GLY A 152 -31.77 15.49 27.84
CA GLY A 152 -32.50 15.22 26.60
C GLY A 152 -33.63 16.21 26.31
N TRP A 153 -34.20 16.80 27.37
CA TRP A 153 -35.21 17.86 27.30
C TRP A 153 -34.79 19.08 26.46
N ILE A 154 -33.48 19.35 26.32
CA ILE A 154 -32.97 20.43 25.46
C ILE A 154 -33.32 20.14 23.99
N ILE A 155 -33.10 18.91 23.54
CA ILE A 155 -33.38 18.47 22.17
C ILE A 155 -34.88 18.44 21.91
N GLU A 156 -35.66 17.94 22.86
CA GLU A 156 -37.13 17.93 22.79
C GLU A 156 -37.68 19.35 22.62
N LYS A 157 -37.21 20.31 23.42
CA LYS A 157 -37.61 21.72 23.31
C LYS A 157 -37.22 22.36 21.98
N LEU A 158 -36.11 21.96 21.36
CA LEU A 158 -35.74 22.41 20.02
C LEU A 158 -36.70 21.86 18.96
N ALA A 159 -37.05 20.57 19.05
CA ALA A 159 -38.03 19.94 18.16
C ALA A 159 -39.42 20.60 18.30
N GLU A 160 -39.86 20.89 19.53
CA GLU A 160 -41.10 21.61 19.80
C GLU A 160 -41.09 23.03 19.19
N LEU A 161 -39.98 23.75 19.30
CA LEU A 161 -39.82 25.07 18.70
C LEU A 161 -39.82 25.00 17.16
N GLY A 162 -39.20 23.96 16.59
CA GLY A 162 -39.21 23.72 15.14
C GLY A 162 -40.60 23.42 14.59
N ALA A 163 -41.52 22.89 15.40
CA ALA A 163 -42.91 22.65 15.00
C ALA A 163 -43.80 23.91 15.02
N ASP A 164 -43.26 25.07 15.41
CA ASP A 164 -43.97 26.35 15.42
C ASP A 164 -43.76 27.12 14.10
N ASP A 165 -44.79 27.17 13.26
CA ASP A 165 -44.80 27.84 11.95
C ASP A 165 -44.34 29.32 12.03
N GLU A 166 -44.64 30.01 13.14
CA GLU A 166 -44.25 31.42 13.33
C GLU A 166 -42.73 31.54 13.55
N SER A 167 -42.15 30.67 14.38
CA SER A 167 -40.70 30.60 14.61
C SER A 167 -39.94 30.21 13.34
N GLU A 168 -40.42 29.20 12.62
CA GLU A 168 -39.86 28.78 11.33
C GLU A 168 -39.82 29.94 10.33
N LYS A 169 -40.94 30.65 10.17
CA LYS A 169 -41.01 31.82 9.28
C LYS A 169 -40.05 32.92 9.70
N ARG A 170 -39.98 33.24 11.00
CA ARG A 170 -39.09 34.29 11.52
C ARG A 170 -37.62 33.97 11.29
N ILE A 171 -37.21 32.70 11.38
CA ILE A 171 -35.83 32.29 11.08
C ILE A 171 -35.52 32.52 9.59
N ARG A 172 -36.40 32.06 8.68
CA ARG A 172 -36.19 32.26 7.23
C ARG A 172 -36.12 33.73 6.85
N ASP A 173 -37.10 34.51 7.29
CA ASP A 173 -37.19 35.95 7.00
C ASP A 173 -35.91 36.69 7.48
N GLU A 174 -35.37 36.33 8.65
CA GLU A 174 -34.14 36.92 9.18
C GLU A 174 -32.90 36.49 8.38
N VAL A 175 -32.74 35.20 8.06
CA VAL A 175 -31.61 34.71 7.26
C VAL A 175 -31.59 35.35 5.87
N GLU A 176 -32.74 35.43 5.20
CA GLU A 176 -32.87 36.08 3.90
C GLU A 176 -32.53 37.58 3.95
N SER A 177 -32.75 38.23 5.10
CA SER A 177 -32.39 39.64 5.30
C SER A 177 -30.89 39.86 5.55
N LEU A 178 -30.21 38.85 6.12
CA LEU A 178 -28.78 38.90 6.46
C LEU A 178 -27.88 38.54 5.27
N LEU A 179 -28.39 37.77 4.30
CA LEU A 179 -27.62 37.24 3.18
C LEU A 179 -28.08 37.84 1.86
N SER A 180 -27.15 38.27 1.01
CA SER A 180 -27.44 38.88 -0.29
C SER A 180 -26.96 38.07 -1.50
N GLU A 181 -26.14 37.04 -1.30
CA GLU A 181 -25.46 36.28 -2.35
C GLU A 181 -25.50 34.77 -2.06
N GLU A 182 -25.16 33.95 -3.06
CA GLU A 182 -24.94 32.51 -2.88
C GLU A 182 -23.58 32.26 -2.24
N ASP A 183 -23.53 31.41 -1.23
CA ASP A 183 -22.28 31.08 -0.54
C ASP A 183 -22.36 29.70 0.16
N GLN A 184 -21.24 29.21 0.66
CA GLN A 184 -21.16 28.06 1.55
C GLN A 184 -21.08 28.51 3.01
N LEU A 185 -22.11 28.21 3.79
CA LEU A 185 -22.21 28.65 5.20
C LEU A 185 -22.33 27.48 6.16
N LEU A 186 -21.94 27.72 7.41
CA LEU A 186 -22.21 26.85 8.55
C LEU A 186 -23.49 27.30 9.24
N HIS A 187 -24.34 26.36 9.62
CA HIS A 187 -25.60 26.62 10.33
C HIS A 187 -25.56 25.90 11.66
N THR A 188 -25.80 26.61 12.75
CA THR A 188 -25.79 26.03 14.10
C THR A 188 -26.82 26.71 15.00
N VAL A 189 -26.89 26.25 16.25
CA VAL A 189 -27.70 26.86 17.30
C VAL A 189 -26.81 27.43 18.40
N ALA A 190 -27.27 28.48 19.07
CA ALA A 190 -26.72 28.89 20.36
C ALA A 190 -27.84 28.94 21.39
N ILE A 191 -27.62 28.31 22.53
CA ILE A 191 -28.66 28.04 23.52
C ILE A 191 -28.41 28.89 24.78
N ALA A 192 -29.44 29.56 25.27
CA ALA A 192 -29.45 30.18 26.59
C ALA A 192 -30.23 29.31 27.57
N PHE A 193 -29.62 28.93 28.69
CA PHE A 193 -30.24 28.13 29.75
C PHE A 193 -29.70 28.55 31.12
N ASP A 194 -30.43 28.22 32.19
CA ASP A 194 -29.95 28.42 33.55
C ASP A 194 -29.03 27.25 33.92
N ASN A 195 -27.79 27.54 34.33
CA ASN A 195 -26.71 26.56 34.52
C ASN A 195 -26.94 25.54 35.67
N SER A 196 -28.10 25.51 36.32
CA SER A 196 -28.36 24.60 37.43
C SER A 196 -28.75 23.21 36.92
N GLY A 197 -27.75 22.38 36.61
CA GLY A 197 -27.93 20.95 36.39
C GLY A 197 -27.78 20.46 34.95
N VAL A 198 -27.36 21.31 34.02
CA VAL A 198 -27.00 20.88 32.66
C VAL A 198 -25.56 20.36 32.64
N SER A 199 -25.37 19.18 32.08
CA SER A 199 -24.07 18.56 31.86
C SER A 199 -23.32 19.25 30.72
N THR A 200 -22.10 19.69 31.02
CA THR A 200 -21.31 20.62 30.19
C THR A 200 -19.92 20.06 29.91
N THR A 201 -19.35 20.45 28.78
CA THR A 201 -18.00 20.00 28.37
C THR A 201 -16.91 20.93 28.91
N ALA A 202 -15.64 20.54 28.72
CA ALA A 202 -14.49 21.40 29.02
C ALA A 202 -14.45 22.72 28.22
N LYS A 203 -15.31 22.87 27.20
CA LYS A 203 -15.42 24.09 26.38
C LYS A 203 -16.40 25.11 26.96
N PHE A 204 -17.19 24.74 27.98
CA PHE A 204 -18.25 25.57 28.52
C PHE A 204 -17.76 26.85 29.17
N GLN A 205 -18.35 27.98 28.77
CA GLN A 205 -17.99 29.30 29.26
C GLN A 205 -19.08 29.88 30.17
N SER A 206 -19.04 29.56 31.46
CA SER A 206 -20.09 29.92 32.45
C SER A 206 -20.44 31.42 32.57
N ASN A 207 -19.62 32.32 32.04
CA ASN A 207 -19.84 33.76 32.03
C ASN A 207 -20.59 34.26 30.78
N GLU A 208 -20.81 33.39 29.79
CA GLU A 208 -21.57 33.70 28.59
C GLU A 208 -23.05 33.34 28.76
N THR A 209 -23.91 34.01 27.98
CA THR A 209 -25.36 33.76 27.99
C THR A 209 -25.76 32.72 26.95
N TRP A 210 -25.02 32.66 25.84
CA TRP A 210 -25.33 31.85 24.66
C TRP A 210 -24.22 30.81 24.52
N HIS A 211 -24.58 29.54 24.56
CA HIS A 211 -23.65 28.43 24.51
C HIS A 211 -23.81 27.65 23.22
N TYR A 212 -22.70 27.31 22.57
CA TYR A 212 -22.71 26.53 21.34
C TYR A 212 -22.78 25.01 21.62
N PRO A 213 -23.09 24.17 20.62
CA PRO A 213 -23.32 22.74 20.83
C PRO A 213 -22.13 21.98 21.42
N GLY A 214 -20.90 22.43 21.16
CA GLY A 214 -19.66 21.88 21.73
C GLY A 214 -19.50 22.09 23.23
N GLU A 215 -20.27 23.00 23.82
CA GLU A 215 -20.22 23.31 25.25
C GLU A 215 -21.19 22.46 26.09
N ILE A 216 -22.16 21.80 25.44
CA ILE A 216 -23.28 21.12 26.10
C ILE A 216 -23.22 19.62 25.75
N GLU A 217 -23.19 18.76 26.77
CA GLU A 217 -22.89 17.34 26.59
C GLU A 217 -23.93 16.60 25.75
N VAL A 218 -25.22 16.89 25.92
CA VAL A 218 -26.30 16.21 25.18
C VAL A 218 -26.19 16.36 23.66
N PHE A 219 -25.73 17.51 23.16
CA PHE A 219 -25.50 17.68 21.72
C PHE A 219 -24.32 16.85 21.21
N GLN A 220 -23.28 16.70 22.04
CA GLN A 220 -22.14 15.87 21.71
C GLN A 220 -22.52 14.38 21.69
N GLU A 221 -23.30 13.94 22.68
CA GLU A 221 -23.79 12.57 22.76
C GLU A 221 -24.74 12.24 21.59
N ALA A 222 -25.65 13.16 21.25
CA ALA A 222 -26.55 13.03 20.09
C ALA A 222 -25.79 12.94 18.76
N MET A 223 -24.78 13.79 18.55
CA MET A 223 -23.88 13.72 17.39
C MET A 223 -23.20 12.35 17.32
N ALA A 224 -22.63 11.89 18.43
CA ALA A 224 -21.87 10.66 18.47
C ALA A 224 -22.78 9.43 18.31
N ALA A 225 -24.02 9.46 18.82
CA ALA A 225 -25.02 8.40 18.65
C ALA A 225 -25.48 8.32 17.19
N ARG A 226 -25.73 9.47 16.56
CA ARG A 226 -26.07 9.54 15.13
C ARG A 226 -24.96 9.01 14.24
N LYS A 227 -23.70 9.40 14.51
CA LYS A 227 -22.53 8.94 13.72
C LYS A 227 -22.36 7.42 13.83
N THR A 228 -22.50 6.88 15.03
CA THR A 228 -22.32 5.44 15.29
C THR A 228 -23.52 4.59 14.90
N GLY A 229 -24.73 5.14 14.89
CA GLY A 229 -25.93 4.48 14.36
C GLY A 229 -25.75 4.03 12.90
N LYS A 230 -24.90 4.71 12.12
CA LYS A 230 -24.56 4.31 10.74
C LYS A 230 -23.71 3.03 10.66
N PHE A 231 -23.17 2.54 11.77
CA PHE A 231 -22.46 1.27 11.82
C PHE A 231 -23.38 0.08 12.16
N ARG A 232 -24.67 0.32 12.40
CA ARG A 232 -25.68 -0.73 12.58
C ARG A 232 -26.15 -1.26 11.24
N ALA A 233 -26.62 -0.38 10.36
CA ALA A 233 -27.18 -0.76 9.08
C ALA A 233 -26.33 -0.27 7.91
N ASN A 234 -26.35 -1.00 6.79
CA ASN A 234 -25.79 -0.50 5.53
C ASN A 234 -26.71 -0.81 4.35
N THR A 235 -26.59 -0.04 3.26
CA THR A 235 -27.42 -0.19 2.05
C THR A 235 -27.14 -1.49 1.28
N GLN A 236 -26.31 -2.38 1.81
CA GLN A 236 -25.64 -3.46 1.10
C GLN A 236 -25.81 -4.83 1.77
N GLY A 237 -26.69 -4.93 2.78
CA GLY A 237 -27.20 -6.21 3.27
C GLY A 237 -27.22 -6.41 4.78
N ALA A 238 -26.81 -5.44 5.60
CA ALA A 238 -27.01 -5.48 7.05
C ALA A 238 -28.18 -4.58 7.45
N ASP A 239 -29.21 -5.16 8.06
CA ASP A 239 -30.32 -4.45 8.69
C ASP A 239 -29.92 -3.99 10.11
N ASP A 240 -29.21 -4.84 10.86
CA ASP A 240 -28.59 -4.47 12.14
C ASP A 240 -27.38 -5.37 12.47
N ALA A 241 -26.19 -4.86 12.18
CA ALA A 241 -24.90 -5.44 12.50
C ALA A 241 -24.32 -4.90 13.82
N SER A 242 -25.14 -4.87 14.88
CA SER A 242 -24.69 -4.53 16.23
C SER A 242 -25.17 -5.51 17.29
N GLY A 243 -24.49 -5.53 18.44
CA GLY A 243 -24.88 -6.35 19.59
C GLY A 243 -23.94 -6.16 20.78
N ASP A 244 -24.31 -6.73 21.92
CA ASP A 244 -23.48 -6.73 23.13
C ASP A 244 -22.30 -7.69 22.95
N GLY A 245 -21.08 -7.18 23.13
CA GLY A 245 -19.86 -7.97 22.99
C GLY A 245 -18.65 -7.27 23.60
N THR A 246 -17.47 -7.80 23.28
CA THR A 246 -16.20 -7.21 23.71
C THR A 246 -15.54 -6.50 22.53
N CYS A 247 -15.22 -5.22 22.69
CA CYS A 247 -14.54 -4.44 21.67
C CYS A 247 -13.21 -5.08 21.28
N PHE A 248 -13.03 -5.39 19.99
CA PHE A 248 -11.89 -6.15 19.49
C PHE A 248 -10.53 -5.51 19.81
N VAL A 249 -10.45 -4.18 19.92
CA VAL A 249 -9.19 -3.42 20.12
C VAL A 249 -8.97 -3.03 21.58
N PHE A 250 -10.01 -2.56 22.28
CA PHE A 250 -9.88 -2.06 23.67
C PHE A 250 -10.17 -3.10 24.75
N ASP A 251 -10.71 -4.27 24.38
CA ASP A 251 -11.06 -5.36 25.31
C ASP A 251 -12.06 -4.90 26.39
N THR A 252 -13.01 -4.06 25.98
CA THR A 252 -14.09 -3.49 26.81
C THR A 252 -15.43 -4.11 26.45
N ASP A 253 -16.22 -4.48 27.45
CA ASP A 253 -17.58 -5.00 27.25
C ASP A 253 -18.54 -3.83 26.99
N GLU A 254 -19.08 -3.77 25.77
CA GLU A 254 -19.92 -2.67 25.28
C GLU A 254 -20.75 -3.11 24.05
N THR A 255 -21.60 -2.22 23.52
CA THR A 255 -22.20 -2.42 22.21
C THR A 255 -21.14 -2.35 21.13
N VAL A 256 -21.01 -3.40 20.32
CA VAL A 256 -20.05 -3.48 19.23
C VAL A 256 -20.73 -3.48 17.86
N TYR A 257 -20.01 -2.99 16.85
CA TYR A 257 -20.52 -2.81 15.48
C TYR A 257 -19.70 -3.59 14.46
N GLY A 258 -20.38 -4.17 13.47
CA GLY A 258 -19.79 -5.07 12.47
C GLY A 258 -19.58 -4.47 11.08
N VAL A 259 -20.34 -3.43 10.72
CA VAL A 259 -20.22 -2.75 9.40
C VAL A 259 -19.56 -1.38 9.50
N VAL A 260 -18.59 -1.27 10.41
CA VAL A 260 -17.77 -0.06 10.56
C VAL A 260 -17.14 0.31 9.22
N GLY A 261 -17.22 1.59 8.87
CA GLY A 261 -16.54 2.14 7.71
C GLY A 261 -15.05 1.83 7.78
N ASP A 262 -14.60 0.95 6.90
CA ASP A 262 -13.22 0.49 6.84
C ASP A 262 -12.47 1.25 5.73
N PRO A 263 -11.42 2.03 6.06
CA PRO A 263 -10.51 2.67 5.12
C PRO A 263 -10.00 1.74 4.01
N MET A 264 -9.51 0.56 4.40
CA MET A 264 -8.91 -0.43 3.51
C MET A 264 -9.93 -1.39 2.89
N LYS A 265 -11.22 -1.23 3.24
CA LYS A 265 -12.34 -2.04 2.75
C LYS A 265 -12.16 -3.55 3.01
N HIS A 266 -11.30 -3.91 3.97
CA HIS A 266 -10.84 -5.26 4.25
C HIS A 266 -11.89 -6.10 5.01
N TYR A 267 -12.62 -5.45 5.90
CA TYR A 267 -13.59 -6.05 6.83
C TYR A 267 -15.03 -5.67 6.49
N LEU A 268 -15.29 -5.18 5.28
CA LEU A 268 -16.65 -4.86 4.84
C LEU A 268 -17.45 -6.12 4.54
N SER A 269 -18.76 -6.08 4.84
CA SER A 269 -19.70 -7.15 4.51
C SER A 269 -19.75 -7.49 3.02
N LYS A 270 -19.26 -6.61 2.13
CA LYS A 270 -19.17 -6.82 0.68
C LYS A 270 -18.22 -7.95 0.26
N GLN A 271 -17.44 -8.55 1.16
CA GLN A 271 -16.53 -9.67 0.86
C GLN A 271 -17.13 -11.06 1.12
N MET A 272 -18.46 -11.20 1.17
CA MET A 272 -19.14 -12.50 1.40
C MET A 272 -18.66 -13.64 0.48
N GLU A 273 -18.19 -13.35 -0.73
CA GLU A 273 -17.61 -14.36 -1.63
C GLU A 273 -16.38 -15.09 -1.04
N LYS A 274 -15.66 -14.47 -0.10
CA LYS A 274 -14.49 -15.04 0.59
C LYS A 274 -14.87 -15.79 1.87
N PHE A 275 -16.08 -15.57 2.38
CA PHE A 275 -16.57 -16.14 3.63
C PHE A 275 -17.95 -16.80 3.41
N PRO A 276 -18.00 -18.01 2.82
CA PRO A 276 -19.25 -18.73 2.67
C PRO A 276 -19.89 -18.93 4.05
N ALA A 277 -21.09 -18.38 4.24
CA ALA A 277 -21.85 -18.26 5.50
C ALA A 277 -21.61 -17.01 6.37
N LEU A 278 -20.92 -15.97 5.87
CA LEU A 278 -20.91 -14.67 6.54
C LEU A 278 -22.32 -14.04 6.50
N ASP A 279 -22.94 -13.91 7.66
CA ASP A 279 -24.17 -13.18 7.87
C ASP A 279 -23.83 -11.72 8.20
N ALA A 280 -24.30 -10.79 7.37
CA ALA A 280 -23.96 -9.37 7.50
C ALA A 280 -24.44 -8.78 8.83
N ASP A 281 -25.61 -9.20 9.33
CA ASP A 281 -26.16 -8.79 10.63
C ASP A 281 -25.38 -9.36 11.81
N ARG A 282 -24.61 -10.43 11.60
CA ARG A 282 -23.74 -11.04 12.63
C ARG A 282 -22.27 -10.70 12.47
N SER A 283 -21.92 -9.80 11.55
CA SER A 283 -20.53 -9.42 11.29
C SER A 283 -19.80 -8.89 12.55
N TRP A 284 -20.54 -8.26 13.47
CA TRP A 284 -20.03 -7.76 14.75
C TRP A 284 -19.46 -8.86 15.67
N GLN A 285 -19.83 -10.12 15.45
CA GLN A 285 -19.34 -11.26 16.26
C GLN A 285 -17.89 -11.66 15.94
N THR A 286 -17.31 -11.15 14.85
CA THR A 286 -15.96 -11.54 14.42
C THR A 286 -14.90 -10.53 14.84
N GLN A 287 -15.08 -9.26 14.46
CA GLN A 287 -14.19 -8.15 14.80
C GLN A 287 -15.01 -6.91 15.15
N GLY A 288 -16.01 -7.08 16.02
CA GLY A 288 -16.84 -5.99 16.51
C GLY A 288 -16.00 -4.91 17.16
N LEU A 289 -16.18 -3.66 16.72
CA LEU A 289 -15.55 -2.51 17.34
C LEU A 289 -16.56 -1.80 18.22
N GLY A 290 -16.13 -1.43 19.42
CA GLY A 290 -16.85 -0.49 20.26
C GLY A 290 -17.01 0.88 19.59
N ARG A 291 -17.87 1.72 20.16
CA ARG A 291 -18.27 3.01 19.58
C ARG A 291 -17.05 3.87 19.19
N ASP A 292 -16.14 4.08 20.14
CA ASP A 292 -14.96 4.92 19.95
C ASP A 292 -13.91 4.28 19.05
N ALA A 293 -13.74 2.96 19.14
CA ALA A 293 -12.84 2.21 18.27
C ALA A 293 -13.30 2.30 16.81
N ALA A 294 -14.60 2.18 16.56
CA ALA A 294 -15.18 2.26 15.22
C ALA A 294 -14.91 3.62 14.56
N ILE A 295 -15.08 4.71 15.31
CA ILE A 295 -14.83 6.07 14.84
C ILE A 295 -13.35 6.33 14.60
N ARG A 296 -12.47 5.87 15.50
CA ARG A 296 -11.03 5.97 15.30
C ARG A 296 -10.61 5.20 14.06
N ALA A 297 -11.08 3.97 13.86
CA ALA A 297 -10.78 3.21 12.65
C ALA A 297 -11.20 3.96 11.37
N GLN A 298 -12.36 4.62 11.36
CA GLN A 298 -12.81 5.46 10.23
C GLN A 298 -11.90 6.69 10.00
N ASN A 299 -11.31 7.26 11.03
CA ASN A 299 -10.44 8.44 10.92
C ASN A 299 -9.01 8.12 10.45
N ALA A 300 -8.69 6.86 10.14
CA ALA A 300 -7.33 6.44 9.81
C ALA A 300 -6.90 6.74 8.35
N ASP A 301 -7.84 7.09 7.47
CA ASP A 301 -7.64 7.25 6.01
C ASP A 301 -6.37 8.05 5.67
N THR A 302 -6.21 9.24 6.25
CA THR A 302 -5.07 10.14 5.96
C THR A 302 -3.71 9.46 6.16
N PHE A 303 -3.55 8.71 7.25
CA PHE A 303 -2.29 8.03 7.54
C PHE A 303 -2.11 6.72 6.79
N LEU A 304 -3.20 6.03 6.47
CA LEU A 304 -3.15 4.83 5.64
C LEU A 304 -2.76 5.16 4.20
N ASP A 305 -3.38 6.19 3.61
CA ASP A 305 -3.09 6.64 2.24
C ASP A 305 -1.65 7.15 2.10
N ALA A 306 -1.15 7.87 3.10
CA ALA A 306 0.26 8.30 3.14
C ALA A 306 1.25 7.12 3.15
N CYS A 307 0.84 5.93 3.59
CA CYS A 307 1.67 4.74 3.66
C CYS A 307 1.56 3.82 2.44
N ALA A 308 0.88 4.26 1.36
CA ALA A 308 0.68 3.47 0.16
C ALA A 308 1.81 3.67 -0.88
N THR A 309 2.23 2.58 -1.51
CA THR A 309 3.05 2.57 -2.72
C THR A 309 2.23 1.96 -3.85
N SER A 310 2.01 2.74 -4.92
CA SER A 310 1.20 2.31 -6.06
C SER A 310 2.01 1.45 -7.03
N ALA A 311 1.35 0.44 -7.61
CA ALA A 311 1.84 -0.32 -8.75
C ALA A 311 0.68 -0.53 -9.74
N PRO A 312 0.92 -0.87 -11.02
CA PRO A 312 -0.16 -1.12 -11.97
C PRO A 312 -1.15 -2.16 -11.43
N GLY A 313 -2.42 -1.78 -11.34
CA GLY A 313 -3.51 -2.64 -10.83
C GLY A 313 -3.49 -2.94 -9.33
N THR A 314 -2.49 -2.48 -8.54
CA THR A 314 -2.39 -2.82 -7.11
C THR A 314 -1.84 -1.67 -6.24
N SER A 315 -2.02 -1.78 -4.93
CA SER A 315 -1.41 -0.87 -3.95
C SER A 315 -0.81 -1.70 -2.81
N ALA A 316 0.44 -1.40 -2.46
CA ALA A 316 1.13 -1.98 -1.32
C ALA A 316 1.17 -0.96 -0.18
N PHE A 317 0.58 -1.29 0.96
CA PHE A 317 0.55 -0.43 2.14
C PHE A 317 1.60 -0.89 3.14
N TYR A 318 2.60 -0.05 3.44
CA TYR A 318 3.60 -0.30 4.48
C TYR A 318 3.26 0.50 5.72
N LEU A 319 2.56 -0.14 6.65
CA LEU A 319 1.98 0.50 7.81
C LEU A 319 2.94 0.41 9.01
N PRO A 320 3.67 1.48 9.37
CA PRO A 320 4.51 1.49 10.57
C PRO A 320 3.69 1.34 11.84
N TYR A 321 4.19 0.56 12.79
CA TYR A 321 3.60 0.45 14.12
C TYR A 321 4.68 0.19 15.18
N PRO A 322 4.46 0.58 16.46
CA PRO A 322 5.41 0.35 17.53
C PRO A 322 5.65 -1.12 17.84
N THR A 323 6.91 -1.49 18.10
CA THR A 323 7.25 -2.81 18.62
C THR A 323 6.81 -2.93 20.09
N GLY A 324 5.95 -3.90 20.40
CA GLY A 324 5.57 -4.20 21.78
C GLY A 324 4.41 -3.33 22.28
N LYS A 325 4.42 -2.97 23.58
CA LYS A 325 3.34 -2.19 24.19
C LYS A 325 3.40 -0.75 23.67
N ILE A 326 2.25 -0.22 23.29
CA ILE A 326 2.11 1.17 22.84
C ILE A 326 1.98 2.06 24.09
N ASP A 327 2.81 3.10 24.15
CA ASP A 327 2.87 4.11 25.20
C ASP A 327 2.92 5.51 24.58
N ALA A 328 2.88 6.56 25.40
CA ALA A 328 2.88 7.94 24.90
C ALA A 328 4.12 8.27 24.05
N ASN A 329 5.30 7.72 24.39
CA ASN A 329 6.53 7.98 23.66
C ASN A 329 6.53 7.33 22.27
N SER A 330 6.18 6.05 22.19
CA SER A 330 6.07 5.33 20.92
C SER A 330 4.95 5.89 20.03
N ALA A 331 3.85 6.36 20.62
CA ALA A 331 2.79 7.08 19.92
C ALA A 331 3.29 8.39 19.28
N ARG A 332 4.08 9.20 20.00
CA ARG A 332 4.70 10.42 19.44
C ARG A 332 5.64 10.10 18.29
N VAL A 333 6.51 9.11 18.46
CA VAL A 333 7.45 8.68 17.40
C VAL A 333 6.69 8.21 16.15
N LEU A 334 5.63 7.41 16.33
CA LEU A 334 4.81 6.97 15.21
C LEU A 334 4.11 8.16 14.53
N TYR A 335 3.52 9.07 15.31
CA TYR A 335 2.86 10.25 14.77
C TYR A 335 3.80 11.12 13.94
N GLU A 336 5.00 11.38 14.44
CA GLU A 336 6.04 12.14 13.76
C GLU A 336 6.37 11.50 12.38
N LEU A 337 6.52 10.18 12.32
CA LEU A 337 6.79 9.44 11.08
C LEU A 337 5.60 9.46 10.09
N LEU A 338 4.37 9.49 10.60
CA LEU A 338 3.16 9.52 9.77
C LEU A 338 2.88 10.92 9.24
N SER A 339 2.99 11.95 10.09
CA SER A 339 2.78 13.35 9.72
C SER A 339 3.83 13.84 8.71
N GLU A 340 5.10 13.45 8.86
CA GLU A 340 6.12 13.71 7.83
C GLU A 340 5.77 13.07 6.49
N GLN A 341 5.29 11.83 6.51
CA GLN A 341 4.90 11.14 5.28
C GLN A 341 3.71 11.82 4.61
N VAL A 342 2.73 12.30 5.37
CA VAL A 342 1.60 13.09 4.86
C VAL A 342 2.07 14.39 4.21
N ASN A 343 3.14 15.00 4.73
CA ASN A 343 3.72 16.23 4.20
C ASN A 343 4.72 16.02 3.07
N SER A 344 5.09 14.77 2.75
CA SER A 344 6.07 14.47 1.72
C SER A 344 5.43 14.69 0.36
N ASP A 345 6.00 15.59 -0.43
CA ASP A 345 5.64 15.80 -1.84
C ASP A 345 6.23 14.70 -2.76
N ASP A 346 7.01 13.78 -2.20
CA ASP A 346 7.76 12.80 -2.97
C ASP A 346 6.95 11.53 -3.24
N GLU A 347 7.05 11.00 -4.47
CA GLU A 347 6.57 9.65 -4.82
C GLU A 347 7.43 8.53 -4.19
N TYR A 348 8.28 8.84 -3.21
CA TYR A 348 9.16 7.88 -2.56
C TYR A 348 8.43 6.98 -1.57
N SER A 349 8.94 5.76 -1.47
CA SER A 349 8.40 4.71 -0.65
C SER A 349 8.50 5.12 0.81
N PRO A 350 7.43 4.96 1.59
CA PRO A 350 7.45 5.19 3.04
C PRO A 350 8.42 4.24 3.76
N VAL A 351 8.99 3.26 3.08
CA VAL A 351 9.95 2.30 3.64
C VAL A 351 11.37 2.88 3.66
N GLY A 352 11.87 3.39 2.53
CA GLY A 352 13.29 3.70 2.38
C GLY A 352 13.72 5.01 3.04
N SER A 353 12.88 6.05 2.94
CA SER A 353 13.09 7.32 3.66
C SER A 353 13.03 7.09 5.19
N LYS A 354 12.03 6.35 5.65
CA LYS A 354 11.85 6.03 7.09
C LYS A 354 12.94 5.13 7.63
N TYR A 355 13.43 4.14 6.88
CA TYR A 355 14.59 3.33 7.29
C TYR A 355 15.82 4.20 7.58
N ARG A 356 16.21 5.05 6.62
CA ARG A 356 17.40 5.89 6.77
C ARG A 356 17.28 6.82 7.98
N ARG A 357 16.09 7.39 8.20
CA ARG A 357 15.78 8.23 9.36
C ARG A 357 15.83 7.46 10.67
N LEU A 358 15.13 6.32 10.76
CA LEU A 358 15.10 5.47 11.96
C LEU A 358 16.50 4.95 12.30
N LYS A 359 17.31 4.65 11.29
CA LYS A 359 18.72 4.27 11.45
C LYS A 359 19.54 5.43 11.99
N ALA A 360 19.40 6.63 11.42
CA ALA A 360 20.13 7.82 11.86
C ALA A 360 19.77 8.23 13.30
N THR A 361 18.58 7.87 13.78
CA THR A 361 18.08 8.20 15.12
C THR A 361 18.14 7.03 16.12
N ASP A 362 18.72 5.89 15.73
CA ASP A 362 18.80 4.66 16.55
C ASP A 362 17.42 4.15 17.03
N LYS A 363 16.39 4.32 16.20
CA LYS A 363 14.98 3.94 16.45
C LYS A 363 14.50 2.76 15.59
N LEU A 364 15.40 2.06 14.89
CA LEU A 364 15.04 0.95 13.98
C LEU A 364 14.27 -0.18 14.66
N ASP A 365 14.57 -0.48 15.93
CA ASP A 365 13.88 -1.54 16.67
C ASP A 365 12.58 -1.10 17.33
N ALA A 366 12.31 0.22 17.37
CA ALA A 366 11.09 0.76 17.95
C ALA A 366 9.88 0.64 17.02
N ILE A 367 10.10 0.51 15.71
CA ILE A 367 9.05 0.46 14.69
C ILE A 367 9.16 -0.82 13.85
N ARG A 368 8.04 -1.48 13.63
CA ARG A 368 7.85 -2.56 12.65
C ARG A 368 6.85 -2.11 11.58
N PHE A 369 6.77 -2.84 10.48
CA PHE A 369 5.87 -2.50 9.38
C PHE A 369 4.95 -3.67 9.09
N SER A 370 3.66 -3.40 8.91
CA SER A 370 2.72 -4.36 8.33
C SER A 370 2.58 -4.05 6.85
N LEU A 371 2.85 -5.03 5.99
CA LEU A 371 2.62 -4.93 4.55
C LEU A 371 1.27 -5.54 4.21
N VAL A 372 0.42 -4.78 3.51
CA VAL A 372 -0.83 -5.27 2.93
C VAL A 372 -0.86 -4.91 1.45
N ILE A 373 -0.98 -5.91 0.58
CA ILE A 373 -1.06 -5.73 -0.87
C ILE A 373 -2.52 -5.95 -1.30
N VAL A 374 -3.10 -4.94 -1.93
CA VAL A 374 -4.49 -4.97 -2.37
C VAL A 374 -4.63 -4.69 -3.87
N ASN A 375 -5.64 -5.30 -4.48
CA ASN A 375 -6.18 -4.89 -5.77
C ASN A 375 -7.46 -4.07 -5.55
N LYS A 376 -7.48 -2.84 -6.06
CA LYS A 376 -8.63 -1.92 -5.98
C LYS A 376 -9.57 -2.15 -7.18
N TYR A 377 -10.20 -3.32 -7.24
CA TYR A 377 -11.05 -3.75 -8.38
C TYR A 377 -12.24 -2.81 -8.65
N GLN A 378 -12.91 -2.34 -7.59
CA GLN A 378 -14.04 -1.40 -7.67
C GLN A 378 -13.99 -0.42 -6.49
N LYS A 379 -14.71 0.71 -6.62
CA LYS A 379 -14.75 1.82 -5.65
C LYS A 379 -14.87 1.36 -4.18
N ASP A 380 -15.63 0.29 -3.92
CA ASP A 380 -15.85 -0.24 -2.56
C ASP A 380 -15.50 -1.74 -2.41
N ARG A 381 -14.71 -2.32 -3.31
CA ARG A 381 -14.30 -3.73 -3.23
C ARG A 381 -12.81 -3.85 -3.49
N TRP A 382 -12.07 -3.95 -2.40
CA TRP A 382 -10.64 -4.21 -2.42
C TRP A 382 -10.41 -5.69 -2.13
N ARG A 383 -9.53 -6.33 -2.89
CA ARG A 383 -9.13 -7.72 -2.64
C ARG A 383 -7.73 -7.71 -2.05
N VAL A 384 -7.53 -8.39 -0.92
CA VAL A 384 -6.17 -8.63 -0.41
C VAL A 384 -5.55 -9.77 -1.17
N LEU A 385 -4.39 -9.51 -1.74
CA LEU A 385 -3.62 -10.46 -2.53
C LEU A 385 -2.54 -11.12 -1.68
N ALA A 386 -1.89 -10.35 -0.80
CA ALA A 386 -0.94 -10.84 0.17
C ALA A 386 -0.81 -9.87 1.35
N ALA A 387 -0.41 -10.38 2.51
CA ALA A 387 -0.11 -9.56 3.68
C ALA A 387 0.97 -10.20 4.55
N THR A 388 1.75 -9.38 5.25
CA THR A 388 2.66 -9.82 6.31
C THR A 388 2.72 -8.78 7.42
N PRO A 389 2.57 -9.17 8.69
CA PRO A 389 2.64 -8.21 9.80
C PRO A 389 4.07 -7.79 10.14
N THR A 390 5.10 -8.45 9.59
CA THR A 390 6.51 -8.26 9.99
C THR A 390 7.39 -7.82 8.82
N ALA A 391 6.92 -6.90 8.00
CA ALA A 391 7.73 -6.29 6.96
C ALA A 391 8.92 -5.54 7.56
N SER A 392 10.06 -5.65 6.87
CA SER A 392 11.36 -5.21 7.35
C SER A 392 11.98 -4.22 6.38
N THR A 393 12.17 -2.99 6.84
CA THR A 393 12.68 -1.92 5.99
C THR A 393 14.17 -2.07 5.67
N HIS A 394 14.95 -2.69 6.56
CA HIS A 394 16.37 -2.97 6.28
C HIS A 394 16.54 -3.93 5.11
N ILE A 395 15.63 -4.87 4.92
CA ILE A 395 15.72 -5.88 3.86
C ILE A 395 15.48 -5.24 2.49
N ILE A 396 14.50 -4.34 2.41
CA ILE A 396 14.23 -3.56 1.19
C ILE A 396 15.45 -2.71 0.80
N GLU A 397 16.13 -2.13 1.78
CA GLU A 397 17.32 -1.32 1.56
C GLU A 397 18.55 -2.17 1.21
N ASP A 398 18.74 -3.31 1.87
CA ASP A 398 19.81 -4.25 1.53
C ASP A 398 19.64 -4.76 0.09
N ILE A 399 18.42 -5.12 -0.33
CA ILE A 399 18.13 -5.52 -1.72
C ILE A 399 18.46 -4.38 -2.67
N THR A 400 18.03 -3.15 -2.38
CA THR A 400 18.31 -1.97 -3.19
C THR A 400 19.81 -1.79 -3.40
N GLN A 401 20.61 -1.85 -2.33
CA GLN A 401 22.06 -1.71 -2.41
C GLN A 401 22.72 -2.86 -3.18
N GLN A 402 22.32 -4.11 -2.91
CA GLN A 402 22.86 -5.26 -3.62
C GLN A 402 22.49 -5.27 -5.11
N HIS A 403 21.29 -4.79 -5.45
CA HIS A 403 20.86 -4.66 -6.82
C HIS A 403 21.71 -3.63 -7.58
N LEU A 404 21.96 -2.45 -6.99
CA LEU A 404 22.90 -1.47 -7.55
C LEU A 404 24.31 -2.04 -7.70
N ALA A 405 24.80 -2.79 -6.69
CA ALA A 405 26.11 -3.42 -6.76
C ALA A 405 26.22 -4.43 -7.92
N VAL A 406 25.16 -5.20 -8.20
CA VAL A 406 25.12 -6.12 -9.34
C VAL A 406 25.03 -5.35 -10.67
N LEU A 407 24.29 -4.23 -10.71
CA LEU A 407 24.25 -3.36 -11.89
C LEU A 407 25.61 -2.78 -12.26
N ASP A 408 26.51 -2.63 -11.29
CA ASP A 408 27.88 -2.15 -11.49
C ASP A 408 28.91 -3.28 -11.69
N SER A 409 28.47 -4.54 -11.65
CA SER A 409 29.34 -5.71 -11.87
C SER A 409 29.85 -5.81 -13.32
N ARG A 410 31.01 -6.46 -13.50
CA ARG A 410 31.64 -6.65 -14.82
C ARG A 410 30.73 -7.28 -15.87
N TRP A 411 29.85 -8.20 -15.47
CA TRP A 411 28.95 -8.92 -16.37
C TRP A 411 27.83 -8.03 -16.92
N VAL A 412 27.57 -6.89 -16.28
CA VAL A 412 26.58 -5.88 -16.69
C VAL A 412 27.27 -4.69 -17.39
N THR A 413 28.36 -4.16 -16.82
CA THR A 413 29.00 -2.91 -17.26
C THR A 413 30.13 -3.09 -18.26
N GLU A 414 31.13 -3.92 -17.94
CA GLU A 414 32.39 -4.06 -18.69
C GLU A 414 32.26 -5.04 -19.87
N ASP A 415 31.84 -6.27 -19.58
CA ASP A 415 31.75 -7.38 -20.55
C ASP A 415 30.39 -7.41 -21.27
N LYS A 416 29.44 -6.55 -20.85
CA LYS A 416 28.12 -6.28 -21.46
C LYS A 416 27.27 -7.52 -21.80
N ILE A 417 27.58 -8.68 -21.21
CA ILE A 417 26.81 -9.92 -21.37
C ILE A 417 25.35 -9.68 -20.98
N PHE A 418 25.12 -8.97 -19.88
CA PHE A 418 23.80 -8.55 -19.41
C PHE A 418 23.67 -7.02 -19.44
N SER A 419 23.84 -6.42 -20.63
CA SER A 419 23.85 -4.96 -20.82
C SER A 419 22.66 -4.21 -20.22
N LYS A 420 22.93 -3.06 -19.57
CA LYS A 420 21.91 -2.08 -19.17
C LYS A 420 21.07 -1.61 -20.37
N ARG A 421 19.77 -1.33 -20.15
CA ARG A 421 18.87 -0.78 -21.18
C ARG A 421 17.87 0.21 -20.58
N GLU A 422 17.83 1.43 -21.12
CA GLU A 422 17.04 2.55 -20.60
C GLU A 422 15.55 2.25 -20.40
N LYS A 423 14.94 1.46 -21.31
CA LYS A 423 13.51 1.14 -21.28
C LYS A 423 13.11 0.06 -20.26
N PHE A 424 14.07 -0.49 -19.50
CA PHE A 424 13.85 -1.57 -18.55
C PHE A 424 14.21 -1.06 -17.16
N SER A 425 13.20 -0.88 -16.31
CA SER A 425 13.28 -0.18 -15.04
C SER A 425 14.38 -0.74 -14.13
N LEU A 426 14.46 -2.06 -13.98
CA LEU A 426 15.48 -2.70 -13.13
C LEU A 426 16.90 -2.68 -13.74
N LEU A 427 17.09 -2.13 -14.95
CA LEU A 427 18.42 -1.97 -15.56
C LEU A 427 18.84 -0.51 -15.71
N SER A 428 17.90 0.43 -15.53
CA SER A 428 18.11 1.86 -15.81
C SER A 428 17.95 2.76 -14.59
N ILE A 429 17.37 2.27 -13.49
CA ILE A 429 17.31 3.03 -12.24
C ILE A 429 18.68 3.03 -11.57
N GLU A 430 19.31 4.21 -11.51
CA GLU A 430 20.60 4.42 -10.82
C GLU A 430 20.43 5.05 -9.44
N GLU A 431 19.29 5.71 -9.20
CA GLU A 431 18.98 6.35 -7.91
C GLU A 431 18.43 5.32 -6.91
N ALA A 432 19.05 5.27 -5.72
CA ALA A 432 18.67 4.33 -4.68
C ALA A 432 17.22 4.53 -4.21
N GLU A 433 16.74 5.77 -4.14
CA GLU A 433 15.36 6.08 -3.77
C GLU A 433 14.34 5.48 -4.75
N SER A 434 14.55 5.73 -6.04
CA SER A 434 13.70 5.23 -7.12
C SER A 434 13.72 3.69 -7.18
N LEU A 435 14.86 3.06 -6.91
CA LEU A 435 14.96 1.61 -6.87
C LEU A 435 14.30 1.03 -5.63
N SER A 436 14.46 1.67 -4.47
CA SER A 436 13.76 1.28 -3.25
C SER A 436 12.24 1.32 -3.42
N ASN A 437 11.70 2.23 -4.22
CA ASN A 437 10.29 2.23 -4.59
C ASN A 437 9.90 0.94 -5.32
N ALA A 438 10.65 0.62 -6.38
CA ALA A 438 10.41 -0.59 -7.16
C ALA A 438 10.49 -1.83 -6.26
N VAL A 439 11.55 -1.97 -5.45
CA VAL A 439 11.79 -3.08 -4.51
C VAL A 439 10.69 -3.20 -3.45
N SER A 440 10.21 -2.08 -2.91
CA SER A 440 9.11 -2.08 -1.94
C SER A 440 7.75 -2.42 -2.58
N SER A 441 7.61 -2.31 -3.90
CA SER A 441 6.34 -2.58 -4.58
C SER A 441 6.32 -3.97 -5.22
N VAL A 442 5.15 -4.37 -5.71
CA VAL A 442 5.01 -5.58 -6.54
C VAL A 442 5.81 -5.45 -7.86
N ALA A 443 6.16 -4.24 -8.29
CA ALA A 443 6.88 -4.01 -9.54
C ALA A 443 8.21 -4.76 -9.59
N TYR A 444 8.92 -4.95 -8.48
CA TYR A 444 10.19 -5.66 -8.47
C TYR A 444 10.06 -7.08 -9.04
N LEU A 445 9.14 -7.89 -8.52
CA LEU A 445 8.84 -9.21 -9.09
C LEU A 445 8.00 -9.11 -10.37
N GLY A 446 7.20 -8.06 -10.53
CA GLY A 446 6.40 -7.80 -11.74
C GLY A 446 7.24 -7.56 -13.00
N GLU A 447 8.47 -7.08 -12.87
CA GLU A 447 9.40 -6.85 -13.98
C GLU A 447 10.12 -8.13 -14.43
N THR A 448 10.22 -9.15 -13.57
CA THR A 448 11.00 -10.37 -13.82
C THR A 448 10.17 -11.65 -13.91
N CYS A 449 9.02 -11.71 -13.23
CA CYS A 449 8.09 -12.84 -13.20
C CYS A 449 6.90 -12.59 -14.12
N LEU A 450 6.25 -13.65 -14.60
CA LEU A 450 5.08 -13.53 -15.47
C LEU A 450 3.84 -13.20 -14.61
N GLY A 451 3.59 -14.03 -13.60
CA GLY A 451 2.39 -14.01 -12.77
C GLY A 451 1.09 -14.24 -13.55
N ASP A 452 -0.03 -14.04 -12.86
CA ASP A 452 -1.37 -14.21 -13.42
C ASP A 452 -1.80 -12.97 -14.24
N ASP A 453 -2.97 -13.09 -14.87
CA ASP A 453 -3.62 -12.00 -15.61
C ASP A 453 -3.70 -10.72 -14.77
N ALA A 454 -3.21 -9.61 -15.33
CA ALA A 454 -3.16 -8.31 -14.66
C ALA A 454 -4.56 -7.74 -14.40
N ASP A 455 -5.56 -8.15 -15.19
CA ASP A 455 -6.94 -7.64 -15.08
C ASP A 455 -7.77 -8.34 -13.99
N ASP A 456 -7.36 -9.53 -13.53
CA ASP A 456 -8.01 -10.26 -12.42
C ASP A 456 -6.98 -10.97 -11.52
N PRO A 457 -6.16 -10.20 -10.77
CA PRO A 457 -5.07 -10.77 -10.00
C PRO A 457 -5.58 -11.70 -8.88
N SER A 458 -4.98 -12.89 -8.80
CA SER A 458 -5.25 -13.88 -7.76
C SER A 458 -4.35 -13.70 -6.54
N SER A 459 -4.80 -14.18 -5.38
CA SER A 459 -3.94 -14.30 -4.19
C SER A 459 -2.87 -15.39 -4.32
N ASP A 460 -3.02 -16.29 -5.30
CA ASP A 460 -2.07 -17.36 -5.56
C ASP A 460 -0.88 -16.92 -6.41
N ASP A 461 -0.98 -15.75 -7.08
CA ASP A 461 0.06 -15.18 -7.92
C ASP A 461 1.37 -14.99 -7.14
N PHE A 462 2.44 -15.54 -7.70
CA PHE A 462 3.76 -15.55 -7.10
C PHE A 462 4.29 -14.14 -6.80
N ARG A 463 3.96 -13.14 -7.61
CA ARG A 463 4.46 -11.77 -7.45
C ARG A 463 4.00 -11.15 -6.14
N PHE A 464 2.74 -11.36 -5.74
CA PHE A 464 2.21 -10.78 -4.50
C PHE A 464 2.74 -11.53 -3.28
N ARG A 465 2.66 -12.87 -3.29
CA ARG A 465 3.16 -13.71 -2.19
C ARG A 465 4.67 -13.58 -2.02
N GLY A 466 5.40 -13.52 -3.13
CA GLY A 466 6.84 -13.33 -3.16
C GLY A 466 7.26 -11.98 -2.60
N THR A 467 6.56 -10.90 -2.96
CA THR A 467 6.80 -9.55 -2.41
C THR A 467 6.61 -9.55 -0.90
N ALA A 468 5.51 -10.13 -0.39
CA ALA A 468 5.27 -10.23 1.05
C ALA A 468 6.32 -11.11 1.77
N THR A 469 6.78 -12.19 1.12
CA THR A 469 7.80 -13.10 1.66
C THR A 469 9.15 -12.38 1.77
N ILE A 470 9.60 -11.73 0.70
CA ILE A 470 10.83 -10.90 0.66
C ILE A 470 10.76 -9.81 1.73
N ALA A 471 9.67 -9.03 1.76
CA ALA A 471 9.51 -7.94 2.72
C ALA A 471 9.59 -8.43 4.16
N SER A 472 9.16 -9.66 4.45
CA SER A 472 9.26 -10.27 5.79
C SER A 472 10.63 -10.88 6.12
N GLY A 473 11.58 -10.85 5.19
CA GLY A 473 12.90 -11.47 5.32
C GLY A 473 12.92 -12.97 5.23
N LYS A 474 11.82 -13.57 4.75
CA LYS A 474 11.75 -15.00 4.49
C LYS A 474 12.33 -15.29 3.12
N GLN A 475 12.83 -16.51 2.98
CA GLN A 475 13.47 -16.96 1.76
C GLN A 475 12.43 -17.40 0.72
N LEU A 476 12.66 -17.05 -0.54
CA LEU A 476 11.95 -17.60 -1.70
C LEU A 476 12.61 -18.89 -2.16
N ARG A 477 11.79 -19.85 -2.61
CA ARG A 477 12.31 -21.04 -3.28
C ARG A 477 12.83 -20.67 -4.66
N VAL A 478 14.09 -20.99 -4.95
CA VAL A 478 14.70 -20.70 -6.26
C VAL A 478 13.95 -21.46 -7.36
N GLU A 479 13.48 -22.67 -7.09
CA GLU A 479 12.79 -23.47 -8.09
C GLU A 479 11.50 -22.79 -8.59
N GLU A 480 10.71 -22.22 -7.67
CA GLU A 480 9.49 -21.46 -8.00
C GLU A 480 9.83 -20.14 -8.73
N LEU A 481 10.90 -19.46 -8.31
CA LEU A 481 11.35 -18.23 -8.96
C LEU A 481 11.82 -18.48 -10.40
N LEU A 482 12.55 -19.58 -10.64
CA LEU A 482 13.01 -19.94 -11.99
C LEU A 482 11.86 -20.35 -12.90
N GLU A 483 10.81 -21.01 -12.37
CA GLU A 483 9.60 -21.30 -13.12
C GLU A 483 8.95 -20.01 -13.66
N GLU A 484 8.76 -19.01 -12.79
CA GLU A 484 8.22 -17.70 -13.15
C GLU A 484 9.11 -16.93 -14.14
N TYR A 485 10.42 -16.99 -13.94
CA TYR A 485 11.37 -16.36 -14.86
C TYR A 485 11.31 -16.96 -16.25
N VAL A 486 11.35 -18.30 -16.34
CA VAL A 486 11.29 -19.03 -17.61
C VAL A 486 9.94 -18.80 -18.28
N ALA A 487 8.83 -18.82 -17.54
CA ALA A 487 7.50 -18.52 -18.07
C ALA A 487 7.47 -17.14 -18.74
N LYS A 488 8.07 -16.12 -18.09
CA LYS A 488 8.16 -14.78 -18.67
C LYS A 488 9.04 -14.71 -19.91
N LEU A 489 10.18 -15.39 -19.91
CA LEU A 489 11.07 -15.44 -21.08
C LEU A 489 10.37 -16.11 -22.27
N VAL A 490 9.65 -17.21 -22.03
CA VAL A 490 8.88 -17.89 -23.07
C VAL A 490 7.75 -17.00 -23.58
N ASN A 491 7.05 -16.27 -22.71
CA ASN A 491 6.01 -15.33 -23.09
C ASN A 491 6.53 -14.14 -23.92
N LYS A 492 7.74 -13.63 -23.61
CA LYS A 492 8.37 -12.50 -24.30
C LYS A 492 9.16 -12.88 -25.54
N PHE A 493 9.35 -14.17 -25.81
CA PHE A 493 10.03 -14.65 -27.00
C PHE A 493 9.14 -14.43 -28.23
N ASP A 494 9.67 -13.78 -29.26
CA ASP A 494 8.96 -13.52 -30.51
C ASP A 494 9.82 -13.99 -31.70
N PRO A 495 9.52 -15.13 -32.33
CA PRO A 495 10.32 -15.64 -33.45
C PRO A 495 10.33 -14.73 -34.67
N ASP A 496 9.36 -13.81 -34.79
CA ASP A 496 9.20 -12.91 -35.93
C ASP A 496 9.87 -11.54 -35.70
N ASP A 497 10.35 -11.24 -34.48
CA ASP A 497 11.11 -10.02 -34.19
C ASP A 497 12.53 -10.09 -34.78
N GLN A 498 13.12 -8.93 -35.11
CA GLN A 498 14.53 -8.84 -35.51
C GLN A 498 15.48 -9.41 -34.43
N TYR A 499 15.08 -9.30 -33.17
CA TYR A 499 15.80 -9.82 -32.01
C TYR A 499 14.89 -10.74 -31.18
N PRO A 500 14.67 -12.00 -31.61
CA PRO A 500 13.67 -12.89 -31.01
C PRO A 500 13.83 -13.17 -29.53
N PHE A 501 15.08 -13.13 -29.07
CA PHE A 501 15.43 -13.48 -27.70
C PHE A 501 15.24 -12.28 -26.75
N PRO A 502 14.48 -12.43 -25.66
CA PRO A 502 14.16 -11.33 -24.73
C PRO A 502 15.33 -11.00 -23.78
N MET A 503 16.43 -10.51 -24.37
CA MET A 503 17.71 -10.26 -23.69
C MET A 503 17.58 -9.37 -22.45
N ALA A 504 16.80 -8.30 -22.56
CA ALA A 504 16.65 -7.33 -21.48
C ALA A 504 15.86 -7.90 -20.30
N THR A 505 14.84 -8.72 -20.57
CA THR A 505 14.09 -9.44 -19.52
C THR A 505 15.01 -10.39 -18.75
N LEU A 506 15.85 -11.15 -19.46
CA LEU A 506 16.82 -12.03 -18.82
C LEU A 506 17.86 -11.25 -18.00
N ALA A 507 18.33 -10.11 -18.49
CA ALA A 507 19.24 -9.25 -17.73
C ALA A 507 18.59 -8.73 -16.43
N GLN A 508 17.32 -8.33 -16.44
CA GLN A 508 16.59 -7.96 -15.21
C GLN A 508 16.52 -9.14 -14.22
N GLN A 509 16.21 -10.34 -14.72
CA GLN A 509 16.15 -11.57 -13.92
C GLN A 509 17.51 -11.92 -13.31
N TYR A 510 18.59 -11.78 -14.09
CA TYR A 510 19.96 -11.99 -13.64
C TYR A 510 20.34 -11.05 -12.49
N VAL A 511 20.09 -9.74 -12.67
CA VAL A 511 20.40 -8.73 -11.65
C VAL A 511 19.60 -8.99 -10.37
N GLN A 512 18.29 -9.22 -10.51
CA GLN A 512 17.42 -9.51 -9.37
C GLN A 512 17.81 -10.80 -8.63
N LEU A 513 18.08 -11.90 -9.35
CA LEU A 513 18.45 -13.18 -8.74
C LEU A 513 19.70 -13.04 -7.87
N ASN A 514 20.72 -12.35 -8.39
CA ASN A 514 21.96 -12.14 -7.67
C ASN A 514 21.79 -11.18 -6.48
N ALA A 515 20.97 -10.13 -6.61
CA ALA A 515 20.66 -9.24 -5.50
C ALA A 515 19.95 -9.99 -4.35
N LEU A 516 18.95 -10.82 -4.67
CA LEU A 516 18.23 -11.64 -3.68
C LEU A 516 19.17 -12.67 -3.02
N ARG A 517 20.07 -13.27 -3.81
CA ARG A 517 21.10 -14.20 -3.31
C ARG A 517 22.07 -13.52 -2.34
N ALA A 518 22.53 -12.31 -2.69
CA ALA A 518 23.43 -11.51 -1.85
C ALA A 518 22.79 -11.16 -0.48
N CYS A 519 21.46 -11.03 -0.45
CA CYS A 519 20.68 -10.76 0.77
C CYS A 519 20.29 -12.03 1.55
N ASN A 520 20.71 -13.23 1.12
CA ASN A 520 20.29 -14.52 1.70
C ASN A 520 18.76 -14.75 1.68
N LEU A 521 18.06 -14.19 0.69
CA LEU A 521 16.60 -14.27 0.55
C LEU A 521 16.15 -15.43 -0.35
N LEU A 522 17.04 -16.37 -0.63
CA LEU A 522 16.77 -17.54 -1.47
C LEU A 522 17.05 -18.82 -0.70
N THR A 523 16.24 -19.85 -0.97
CA THR A 523 16.43 -21.23 -0.51
C THR A 523 16.24 -22.17 -1.70
N ALA A 524 16.93 -23.30 -1.70
CA ALA A 524 16.88 -24.27 -2.79
C ALA A 524 17.18 -25.67 -2.26
N ASP A 525 16.74 -26.69 -3.00
CA ASP A 525 17.13 -28.08 -2.73
C ASP A 525 18.62 -28.32 -3.06
N ASP A 526 19.16 -27.51 -3.97
CA ASP A 526 20.58 -27.50 -4.33
C ASP A 526 21.27 -26.21 -3.85
N GLU A 527 22.20 -26.34 -2.91
CA GLU A 527 22.93 -25.21 -2.32
C GLU A 527 23.70 -24.37 -3.34
N GLN A 528 24.09 -24.94 -4.49
CA GLN A 528 24.80 -24.21 -5.54
C GLN A 528 23.95 -23.08 -6.15
N LEU A 529 22.61 -23.21 -6.14
CA LEU A 529 21.69 -22.19 -6.64
C LEU A 529 21.59 -20.95 -5.74
N VAL A 530 21.94 -21.09 -4.46
CA VAL A 530 21.89 -20.01 -3.46
C VAL A 530 23.28 -19.53 -3.01
N THR A 531 24.33 -20.22 -3.44
CA THR A 531 25.72 -19.86 -3.10
C THR A 531 26.13 -18.55 -3.77
N GLN A 532 26.50 -17.55 -2.97
CA GLN A 532 26.91 -16.24 -3.46
C GLN A 532 28.18 -16.33 -4.32
N PRO A 533 28.21 -15.64 -5.47
CA PRO A 533 29.43 -15.46 -6.25
C PRO A 533 30.57 -14.81 -5.46
N GLN A 534 31.78 -15.38 -5.53
CA GLN A 534 32.94 -14.86 -4.76
C GLN A 534 33.58 -13.61 -5.37
N HIS A 535 33.34 -13.32 -6.66
CA HIS A 535 34.08 -12.29 -7.40
C HIS A 535 33.22 -11.25 -8.13
N MET A 536 31.89 -11.28 -8.02
CA MET A 536 31.04 -10.33 -8.74
C MET A 536 31.21 -8.85 -8.34
N SER A 537 31.69 -8.57 -7.13
CA SER A 537 31.90 -7.20 -6.61
C SER A 537 33.33 -6.69 -6.72
N ASN A 538 34.27 -7.50 -7.21
CA ASN A 538 35.67 -7.11 -7.23
C ASN A 538 35.91 -6.07 -8.36
N GLN A 539 36.04 -4.80 -7.96
CA GLN A 539 36.45 -3.67 -8.80
C GLN A 539 37.88 -3.79 -9.38
N THR A 540 38.48 -4.98 -9.41
CA THR A 540 39.82 -5.17 -9.98
C THR A 540 39.77 -4.90 -11.47
N SER A 541 40.19 -3.69 -11.84
CA SER A 541 40.27 -3.13 -13.19
C SER A 541 41.33 -3.79 -14.07
N GLN A 542 41.56 -5.09 -13.91
CA GLN A 542 42.39 -5.88 -14.81
C GLN A 542 41.48 -6.89 -15.51
N ALA A 543 41.04 -6.49 -16.71
CA ALA A 543 40.62 -7.44 -17.72
C ALA A 543 41.73 -8.49 -17.86
N THR A 544 41.47 -9.70 -17.37
CA THR A 544 42.41 -10.82 -17.45
C THR A 544 42.10 -11.78 -18.57
N ALA A 545 40.95 -11.65 -19.25
CA ALA A 545 40.59 -12.52 -20.37
C ALA A 545 40.82 -11.80 -21.71
N ASP A 546 42.06 -11.86 -22.22
CA ASP A 546 42.36 -11.41 -23.59
C ASP A 546 41.86 -12.44 -24.64
N ASN A 547 41.49 -13.65 -24.21
CA ASN A 547 40.96 -14.72 -25.05
C ASN A 547 39.63 -15.30 -24.56
N ARG A 548 38.89 -15.91 -25.49
CA ARG A 548 37.54 -16.48 -25.26
C ARG A 548 37.48 -17.60 -24.22
N GLN A 549 38.51 -18.43 -24.16
CA GLN A 549 38.59 -19.54 -23.20
C GLN A 549 38.61 -19.00 -21.77
N GLU A 550 39.47 -18.03 -21.49
CA GLU A 550 39.61 -17.40 -20.17
C GLU A 550 38.32 -16.69 -19.75
N GLN A 551 37.62 -16.03 -20.67
CA GLN A 551 36.34 -15.39 -20.35
C GLN A 551 35.26 -16.41 -19.98
N PHE A 552 35.20 -17.53 -20.71
CA PHE A 552 34.28 -18.61 -20.41
C PHE A 552 34.60 -19.25 -19.05
N GLU A 553 35.86 -19.59 -18.80
CA GLU A 553 36.29 -20.16 -17.51
C GLU A 553 36.00 -19.21 -16.35
N GLN A 554 36.28 -17.91 -16.52
CA GLN A 554 35.97 -16.89 -15.51
C GLN A 554 34.45 -16.78 -15.28
N PHE A 555 33.64 -16.84 -16.34
CA PHE A 555 32.18 -16.83 -16.19
C PHE A 555 31.71 -18.04 -15.38
N ILE A 556 32.24 -19.24 -15.64
CA ILE A 556 31.87 -20.43 -14.86
C ILE A 556 32.31 -20.27 -13.39
N GLU A 557 33.52 -19.77 -13.13
CA GLU A 557 34.03 -19.55 -11.76
C GLU A 557 33.19 -18.54 -10.98
N ASP A 558 32.77 -17.46 -11.64
CA ASP A 558 31.95 -16.41 -11.04
C ASP A 558 30.49 -16.86 -10.76
N HIS A 559 30.06 -18.01 -11.29
CA HIS A 559 28.68 -18.49 -11.15
C HIS A 559 28.65 -19.88 -10.50
N PRO A 560 28.59 -19.98 -9.15
CA PRO A 560 28.61 -21.25 -8.43
C PRO A 560 27.59 -22.30 -8.89
N ALA A 561 26.43 -21.89 -9.37
CA ALA A 561 25.43 -22.78 -9.96
C ALA A 561 25.99 -23.60 -11.14
N LEU A 562 26.93 -23.05 -11.91
CA LEU A 562 27.57 -23.72 -13.05
C LEU A 562 28.71 -24.66 -12.65
N SER A 563 28.96 -24.87 -11.35
CA SER A 563 29.86 -25.93 -10.89
C SER A 563 29.25 -27.33 -11.05
N ASP A 564 27.92 -27.43 -11.11
CA ASP A 564 27.24 -28.64 -11.57
C ASP A 564 27.50 -28.86 -13.07
N LYS A 565 27.94 -30.07 -13.43
CA LYS A 565 28.33 -30.40 -14.80
C LYS A 565 27.15 -30.40 -15.76
N THR A 566 25.96 -30.75 -15.31
CA THR A 566 24.76 -30.70 -16.15
C THR A 566 24.40 -29.26 -16.46
N ARG A 567 24.32 -28.37 -15.46
CA ARG A 567 24.07 -26.93 -15.67
C ARG A 567 25.16 -26.29 -16.54
N GLN A 568 26.43 -26.62 -16.31
CA GLN A 568 27.54 -26.16 -17.15
C GLN A 568 27.35 -26.55 -18.62
N GLY A 569 27.01 -27.82 -18.89
CA GLY A 569 26.78 -28.31 -20.25
C GLY A 569 25.55 -27.68 -20.91
N VAL A 570 24.47 -27.47 -20.16
CA VAL A 570 23.27 -26.78 -20.67
C VAL A 570 23.53 -25.30 -20.96
N PHE A 571 24.27 -24.62 -20.07
CA PHE A 571 24.72 -23.26 -20.30
C PHE A 571 25.59 -23.16 -21.56
N ALA A 572 26.56 -24.06 -21.72
CA ALA A 572 27.43 -24.11 -22.89
C ALA A 572 26.65 -24.39 -24.19
N LEU A 573 25.62 -25.25 -24.14
CA LEU A 573 24.71 -25.48 -25.26
C LEU A 573 23.97 -24.19 -25.65
N GLY A 574 23.45 -23.46 -24.66
CA GLY A 574 22.83 -22.15 -24.88
C GLY A 574 23.81 -21.16 -25.51
N ALA A 575 25.05 -21.12 -25.03
CA ALA A 575 26.10 -20.26 -25.56
C ALA A 575 26.44 -20.58 -27.03
N LEU A 576 26.51 -21.85 -27.41
CA LEU A 576 26.66 -22.24 -28.81
C LEU A 576 25.49 -21.75 -29.67
N VAL A 577 24.26 -21.95 -29.21
CA VAL A 577 23.06 -21.45 -29.91
C VAL A 577 23.11 -19.93 -30.07
N GLY A 578 23.51 -19.20 -29.03
CA GLY A 578 23.68 -17.75 -29.07
C GLY A 578 24.72 -17.29 -30.10
N ARG A 579 25.90 -17.94 -30.12
CA ARG A 579 27.00 -17.67 -31.06
C ARG A 579 26.60 -17.93 -32.51
N ILE A 580 26.03 -19.11 -32.79
CA ILE A 580 25.55 -19.47 -34.13
C ILE A 580 24.47 -18.50 -34.58
N SER A 581 23.54 -18.14 -33.69
CA SER A 581 22.47 -17.19 -34.02
C SER A 581 23.02 -15.81 -34.39
N ARG A 582 24.02 -15.31 -33.66
CA ARG A 582 24.69 -14.04 -33.99
C ARG A 582 25.32 -14.09 -35.38
N TYR A 583 26.07 -15.16 -35.65
CA TYR A 583 26.68 -15.39 -36.97
C TYR A 583 25.62 -15.41 -38.10
N GLN A 584 24.55 -16.16 -37.91
CA GLN A 584 23.45 -16.25 -38.89
C GLN A 584 22.70 -14.92 -39.09
N SER A 585 22.55 -14.12 -38.03
CA SER A 585 21.98 -12.77 -38.13
C SER A 585 22.90 -11.84 -38.92
N ASP A 586 24.21 -11.89 -38.68
CA ASP A 586 25.21 -11.09 -39.40
C ASP A 586 25.27 -11.49 -40.90
N ASP A 587 25.02 -12.78 -41.21
CA ASP A 587 24.88 -13.34 -42.57
C ASP A 587 23.46 -13.11 -43.18
N GLY A 588 22.55 -12.43 -42.48
CA GLY A 588 21.22 -12.08 -42.98
C GLY A 588 20.25 -13.26 -43.17
N ARG A 589 20.44 -14.37 -42.45
CA ARG A 589 19.54 -15.54 -42.54
C ARG A 589 18.19 -15.25 -41.89
N GLY A 590 17.11 -15.67 -42.56
CA GLY A 590 15.73 -15.43 -42.11
C GLY A 590 15.27 -16.27 -40.91
N THR A 591 15.99 -17.33 -40.54
CA THR A 591 15.70 -18.11 -39.33
C THR A 591 17.02 -18.45 -38.65
N THR A 592 17.14 -18.07 -37.38
CA THR A 592 18.37 -18.27 -36.59
C THR A 592 18.25 -19.49 -35.67
N ALA A 593 19.37 -19.96 -35.12
CA ALA A 593 19.41 -21.11 -34.22
C ALA A 593 18.55 -20.88 -32.97
N VAL A 594 18.49 -19.66 -32.43
CA VAL A 594 17.62 -19.32 -31.30
C VAL A 594 16.14 -19.39 -31.66
N SER A 595 15.78 -19.13 -32.93
CA SER A 595 14.41 -19.33 -33.45
C SER A 595 14.07 -20.82 -33.62
N GLN A 596 15.05 -21.65 -33.97
CA GLN A 596 14.87 -23.10 -34.13
C GLN A 596 14.83 -23.84 -32.78
N TYR A 597 15.64 -23.37 -31.83
CA TYR A 597 15.82 -23.96 -30.50
C TYR A 597 15.48 -22.95 -29.39
N PRO A 598 14.22 -22.44 -29.34
CA PRO A 598 13.80 -21.50 -28.31
C PRO A 598 13.76 -22.14 -26.92
N ILE A 599 13.82 -21.31 -25.87
CA ILE A 599 13.85 -21.75 -24.47
C ILE A 599 12.72 -22.74 -24.15
N GLY A 600 11.49 -22.44 -24.59
CA GLY A 600 10.31 -23.27 -24.32
C GLY A 600 10.37 -24.66 -24.96
N ASN A 601 11.18 -24.86 -26.00
CA ASN A 601 11.33 -26.16 -26.66
C ASN A 601 12.27 -27.10 -25.89
N LEU A 602 13.12 -26.59 -24.99
CA LEU A 602 14.05 -27.42 -24.24
C LEU A 602 13.31 -28.25 -23.18
N THR A 603 13.56 -29.56 -23.14
CA THR A 603 13.01 -30.49 -22.16
C THR A 603 14.06 -31.55 -21.81
N LYS A 604 13.89 -32.25 -20.68
CA LYS A 604 14.78 -33.38 -20.30
C LYS A 604 14.89 -34.45 -21.40
N HIS A 605 13.81 -34.67 -22.17
CA HIS A 605 13.77 -35.71 -23.18
C HIS A 605 14.47 -35.34 -24.49
N ASN A 606 14.52 -34.07 -24.85
CA ASN A 606 15.05 -33.63 -26.15
C ASN A 606 16.37 -32.86 -26.06
N ILE A 607 16.86 -32.52 -24.86
CA ILE A 607 18.06 -31.72 -24.66
C ILE A 607 19.30 -32.31 -25.35
N ARG A 608 19.49 -33.64 -25.28
CA ARG A 608 20.61 -34.31 -25.96
C ARG A 608 20.49 -34.24 -27.49
N ARG A 609 19.29 -34.43 -28.03
CA ARG A 609 19.05 -34.31 -29.48
C ARG A 609 19.39 -32.89 -29.95
N ILE A 610 18.93 -31.89 -29.21
CA ILE A 610 19.25 -30.48 -29.49
C ILE A 610 20.76 -30.24 -29.40
N ALA A 611 21.42 -30.80 -28.39
CA ALA A 611 22.88 -30.71 -28.24
C ALA A 611 23.62 -31.26 -29.47
N THR A 612 23.27 -32.46 -29.92
CA THR A 612 23.87 -33.08 -31.12
C THR A 612 23.64 -32.21 -32.36
N GLU A 613 22.42 -31.76 -32.61
CA GLU A 613 22.09 -30.95 -33.79
C GLU A 613 22.82 -29.59 -33.80
N VAL A 614 22.94 -28.94 -32.64
CA VAL A 614 23.65 -27.66 -32.51
C VAL A 614 25.16 -27.85 -32.67
N VAL A 615 25.73 -28.91 -32.09
CA VAL A 615 27.15 -29.27 -32.25
C VAL A 615 27.47 -29.58 -33.71
N GLU A 616 26.66 -30.40 -34.38
CA GLU A 616 26.80 -30.69 -35.81
C GLU A 616 26.71 -29.42 -36.66
N SER A 617 25.76 -28.53 -36.34
CA SER A 617 25.64 -27.24 -37.02
C SER A 617 26.91 -26.40 -36.88
N ASN A 618 27.49 -26.33 -35.68
CA ASN A 618 28.73 -25.59 -35.45
C ASN A 618 29.93 -26.15 -36.25
N VAL A 619 30.03 -27.48 -36.37
CA VAL A 619 31.03 -28.14 -37.22
C VAL A 619 30.85 -27.74 -38.67
N ILE A 620 29.62 -27.81 -39.19
CA ILE A 620 29.30 -27.43 -40.58
C ILE A 620 29.69 -25.97 -40.84
N TYR A 621 29.33 -25.04 -39.95
CA TYR A 621 29.70 -23.62 -40.10
C TYR A 621 31.21 -23.40 -40.06
N SER A 622 31.93 -24.14 -39.22
CA SER A 622 33.39 -24.04 -39.14
C SER A 622 34.07 -24.49 -40.42
N GLU A 623 33.54 -25.53 -41.06
CA GLU A 623 34.00 -26.02 -42.36
C GLU A 623 33.66 -25.07 -43.51
N GLU A 624 32.44 -24.50 -43.54
CA GLU A 624 32.00 -23.52 -44.54
C GLU A 624 32.91 -22.28 -44.55
N GLU A 625 33.34 -21.82 -43.38
CA GLU A 625 34.25 -20.68 -43.21
C GLU A 625 35.74 -21.03 -43.38
N GLY A 626 36.07 -22.31 -43.58
CA GLY A 626 37.44 -22.76 -43.84
C GLY A 626 38.36 -22.77 -42.62
N TYR A 627 37.82 -22.82 -41.40
CA TYR A 627 38.64 -22.95 -40.20
C TYR A 627 39.31 -24.34 -40.14
N LYS A 628 40.59 -24.38 -39.75
CA LYS A 628 41.33 -25.64 -39.55
C LYS A 628 40.88 -26.43 -38.32
N GLN A 629 40.20 -25.77 -37.38
CA GLN A 629 39.64 -26.32 -36.15
C GLN A 629 38.20 -25.86 -36.00
N THR A 630 37.36 -26.66 -35.35
CA THR A 630 35.97 -26.29 -35.08
C THR A 630 35.93 -25.06 -34.17
N MET A 631 35.12 -24.07 -34.53
CA MET A 631 34.89 -22.87 -33.72
C MET A 631 34.31 -23.26 -32.35
N TYR A 632 34.58 -22.46 -31.32
CA TYR A 632 33.97 -22.61 -29.98
C TYR A 632 34.19 -23.99 -29.32
N GLY A 633 35.37 -24.58 -29.51
CA GLY A 633 35.70 -25.91 -28.97
C GLY A 633 35.53 -26.01 -27.45
N GLU A 634 35.74 -24.91 -26.73
CA GLU A 634 35.53 -24.78 -25.29
C GLU A 634 34.08 -25.05 -24.86
N LEU A 635 33.12 -24.53 -25.62
CA LEU A 635 31.71 -24.74 -25.37
C LEU A 635 31.30 -26.16 -25.77
N MET A 636 31.81 -26.67 -26.90
CA MET A 636 31.55 -28.04 -27.34
C MET A 636 32.02 -29.07 -26.32
N GLN A 637 33.22 -28.86 -25.74
CA GLN A 637 33.75 -29.74 -24.70
C GLN A 637 32.86 -29.71 -23.45
N ALA A 638 32.44 -28.53 -23.00
CA ALA A 638 31.53 -28.41 -21.85
C ALA A 638 30.16 -29.05 -22.12
N VAL A 639 29.62 -28.97 -23.34
CA VAL A 639 28.40 -29.67 -23.75
C VAL A 639 28.58 -31.18 -23.67
N ALA A 640 29.66 -31.72 -24.23
CA ALA A 640 29.95 -33.15 -24.19
C ALA A 640 30.11 -33.65 -22.75
N ASP A 641 30.91 -32.95 -21.95
CA ASP A 641 31.19 -33.28 -20.56
C ASP A 641 29.91 -33.29 -19.71
N GLY A 642 28.98 -32.35 -19.94
CA GLY A 642 27.76 -32.20 -19.13
C GLY A 642 26.54 -33.00 -19.60
N LEU A 643 26.38 -33.23 -20.91
CA LEU A 643 25.13 -33.76 -21.50
C LEU A 643 25.29 -35.10 -22.22
N GLU A 644 26.49 -35.45 -22.69
CA GLU A 644 26.75 -36.75 -23.30
C GLU A 644 27.14 -37.81 -22.27
N SER A 645 27.67 -37.41 -21.11
CA SER A 645 28.14 -38.31 -20.06
C SER A 645 27.08 -38.71 -19.01
N THR A 646 26.06 -37.87 -18.79
CA THR A 646 25.03 -38.02 -17.74
C THR A 646 23.84 -38.83 -18.25
N ASP A 647 23.43 -39.96 -17.65
CA ASP A 647 22.31 -40.78 -18.15
C ASP A 647 20.94 -40.02 -18.12
N GLN A 648 20.04 -40.32 -19.06
CA GLN A 648 18.78 -39.56 -19.23
C GLN A 648 17.82 -39.76 -18.04
N ASP A 649 17.85 -40.96 -17.46
CA ASP A 649 17.11 -41.32 -16.26
C ASP A 649 17.76 -40.77 -14.96
N GLU A 650 18.97 -40.21 -15.06
CA GLU A 650 19.74 -39.62 -13.95
C GLU A 650 19.64 -38.07 -13.89
N LEU A 651 18.93 -37.44 -14.83
CA LEU A 651 18.72 -35.98 -14.84
C LEU A 651 17.76 -35.53 -13.72
N THR A 652 18.31 -35.24 -12.54
CA THR A 652 17.58 -34.82 -11.34
C THR A 652 17.07 -33.38 -11.40
N LEU A 653 17.78 -32.48 -12.07
CA LEU A 653 17.45 -31.05 -12.18
C LEU A 653 16.07 -30.81 -12.82
N SER A 654 15.32 -29.78 -12.40
CA SER A 654 14.02 -29.46 -12.99
C SER A 654 14.15 -28.95 -14.44
N THR A 655 13.06 -29.00 -15.22
CA THR A 655 13.11 -28.50 -16.61
C THR A 655 13.37 -27.00 -16.64
N GLU A 656 12.86 -26.29 -15.66
CA GLU A 656 12.92 -24.84 -15.48
C GLU A 656 14.35 -24.41 -15.09
N ASP A 657 15.03 -25.17 -14.23
CA ASP A 657 16.46 -24.99 -13.92
C ASP A 657 17.31 -25.11 -15.20
N LEU A 658 17.12 -26.17 -15.99
CA LEU A 658 17.82 -26.36 -17.26
C LEU A 658 17.51 -25.21 -18.24
N ARG A 659 16.25 -24.82 -18.38
CA ARG A 659 15.82 -23.74 -19.29
C ARG A 659 16.41 -22.38 -18.92
N PHE A 660 16.49 -22.07 -17.63
CA PHE A 660 17.06 -20.80 -17.19
C PHE A 660 18.57 -20.72 -17.49
N HIS A 661 19.33 -21.77 -17.16
CA HIS A 661 20.76 -21.81 -17.47
C HIS A 661 21.05 -21.85 -18.97
N TYR A 662 20.19 -22.50 -19.76
CA TYR A 662 20.23 -22.43 -21.22
C TYR A 662 20.01 -21.00 -21.74
N ALA A 663 19.03 -20.28 -21.18
CA ALA A 663 18.77 -18.88 -21.53
C ALA A 663 19.95 -17.96 -21.18
N MET A 664 20.54 -18.13 -19.98
CA MET A 664 21.79 -17.46 -19.61
C MET A 664 22.90 -17.74 -20.62
N GLY A 665 23.04 -18.99 -21.06
CA GLY A 665 23.96 -19.39 -22.11
C GLY A 665 23.72 -18.63 -23.41
N ILE A 666 22.48 -18.58 -23.90
CA ILE A 666 22.14 -17.83 -25.12
C ILE A 666 22.57 -16.36 -25.03
N ALA A 667 22.32 -15.71 -23.87
CA ALA A 667 22.76 -14.34 -23.65
C ALA A 667 24.28 -14.19 -23.69
N TYR A 668 24.99 -15.07 -22.99
CA TYR A 668 26.45 -15.15 -23.03
C TYR A 668 26.95 -15.27 -24.47
N GLY A 669 26.52 -16.28 -25.21
CA GLY A 669 26.98 -16.52 -26.57
C GLY A 669 26.65 -15.40 -27.56
N LYS A 670 25.53 -14.71 -27.39
CA LYS A 670 25.18 -13.55 -28.23
C LYS A 670 26.09 -12.36 -27.96
N ASN A 671 26.41 -12.08 -26.71
CA ASN A 671 27.04 -10.81 -26.32
C ASN A 671 28.55 -10.92 -26.07
N ASP A 672 29.08 -12.11 -25.87
CA ASP A 672 30.51 -12.34 -25.73
C ASP A 672 31.25 -11.81 -26.98
N SER A 673 32.15 -10.86 -26.76
CA SER A 673 32.92 -10.18 -27.82
C SER A 673 34.40 -10.58 -27.83
N SER A 674 34.81 -11.52 -26.96
CA SER A 674 36.17 -12.00 -26.90
C SER A 674 36.60 -12.66 -28.22
N THR A 675 37.84 -12.37 -28.59
CA THR A 675 38.48 -12.95 -29.76
C THR A 675 39.03 -14.32 -29.44
N SER A 676 39.04 -15.21 -30.43
CA SER A 676 39.75 -16.47 -30.35
C SER A 676 41.22 -16.28 -30.73
N ASP A 677 42.13 -16.97 -30.07
CA ASP A 677 43.55 -17.08 -30.46
C ASP A 677 43.78 -17.92 -31.74
N TYR A 678 42.74 -18.22 -32.52
CA TYR A 678 42.89 -18.86 -33.83
C TYR A 678 43.46 -17.85 -34.84
N SER A 679 44.77 -17.59 -34.74
CA SER A 679 45.54 -17.02 -35.83
C SER A 679 45.42 -17.97 -37.03
N ASN A 680 44.92 -17.45 -38.16
CA ASN A 680 44.97 -18.09 -39.47
C ASN A 680 46.43 -18.24 -39.97
N GLU A 681 47.25 -19.03 -39.27
CA GLU A 681 48.52 -19.54 -39.79
C GLU A 681 48.44 -21.03 -40.13
#